data_AF-A0A3L7NHS2-F1
#
_entry.id   AF-A0A3L7NHS2-F1
#
_cell.length_a   1.000
_cell.length_b   1.000
_cell.length_c   1.000
_cell.angle_alpha   90.00
_cell.angle_beta   90.00
_cell.angle_gamma   90.00
#
_symmetry.space_group_name_H-M   'P 1'
#
loop_
_entity.id
_entity.type
_entity.pdbx_description
1 polymer ?
#
loop_
_entity_poly.entity_id
_entity_poly.type
_entity_poly.pdbx_seq_one_letter_code
_entity_poly.pdbx_strand_id
1 'polypeptide(L)'
;MHPCRFVGIVVVVFCVTDISRCASFAEEITFQKQIAPILYRRCASCHNAEEQEANIDFSAIMDDRAATRQRKLWRKAITRIETDEMPPAGEMPLTPEEKQELLQWMKQSVEVIDCNDPANRDPGSNLLRRLSLVEYNRTVRDLFGFEYDATAVGMPEELGEGNPFGNLAAALDISPVLMDKYFAAADQILDRFLGTELSSSVDGNIQEQARVRREQMFGLDSGTWRKPDYEVVPPMGVASRDAARALLVPFLRRAYRGQDADDDADRVLAVFDQAQLQGKSYGDSVRWMFKAILVSPKFLYRVEPNQPARSRGEVFLVSDQELAVRLSYFLWSSMPDDELLDLAERKQLTAVGPSNEPVKFPGRVITGPGSDSHQGNNFEKVFDGDLLTILDGPNAASYWVGLDLGQSQPIQRLRYAGRIGMEQRMVGGTFEGSDSADFSTNVVDLWVVTDQPPRGWVTRNLESSVTARYVRYVPPPNSFGNIAEFEVRGLAAGTVLEQQVRRMLADPRAKSLTEIFALHWLQIHKLPTARPSTEFFPEFSPNVRQAMFDETSLFCETLRLEDRSVLEFLDSNDTFVNEELARYYGLPEVTGKELRRVSLLPEHHRGGLLGMGSVLALTSHTSRTSPTLRGKWILEVLLGTPPPPPPANVSQIKEEEKQKEIQTFREKLTLHAENAACAACHRKMDPLGFSLDNFDAVGRWREKNGDQLLDVSGELPTGEKLNGFDDLKHVLLARKSEFVRNLTEQMLNYALGRELDYYDDCPVQQITSTLQQNDFQYSTLVMEIVKSYPFQHRKNTEDSLQEVSP
;
A
#
# COMPACT_ATOMS: atom_id res chain seq x y z
N MET A 1 -47.11 -25.16 61.13
CA MET A 1 -46.56 -26.03 62.19
C MET A 1 -45.20 -26.54 61.73
N HIS A 2 -44.12 -26.17 62.42
CA HIS A 2 -42.84 -26.91 62.38
C HIS A 2 -43.01 -28.29 63.07
N PRO A 3 -42.02 -29.20 63.11
CA PRO A 3 -40.92 -29.60 62.20
C PRO A 3 -40.79 -31.15 62.10
N CYS A 4 -39.80 -31.72 61.40
CA CYS A 4 -38.99 -32.87 61.89
C CYS A 4 -37.88 -33.35 60.92
N ARG A 5 -36.64 -32.99 61.27
CA ARG A 5 -35.41 -33.78 61.50
C ARG A 5 -35.04 -35.06 60.68
N PHE A 6 -33.84 -34.96 60.10
CA PHE A 6 -32.65 -35.86 60.13
C PHE A 6 -32.75 -37.32 59.62
N VAL A 7 -31.82 -37.73 58.73
CA VAL A 7 -30.57 -38.50 59.01
C VAL A 7 -29.83 -38.72 57.68
N GLY A 8 -28.49 -38.59 57.68
CA GLY A 8 -27.62 -38.82 56.52
C GLY A 8 -26.89 -40.17 56.52
N ILE A 9 -26.16 -40.42 55.42
CA ILE A 9 -24.76 -40.90 55.31
C ILE A 9 -24.55 -41.68 53.98
N VAL A 10 -23.79 -41.05 53.08
CA VAL A 10 -22.62 -41.51 52.29
C VAL A 10 -22.59 -42.94 51.73
N VAL A 11 -22.53 -43.07 50.38
CA VAL A 11 -21.43 -43.75 49.65
C VAL A 11 -21.27 -43.10 48.26
N VAL A 12 -20.01 -42.76 47.98
CA VAL A 12 -19.44 -42.13 46.77
C VAL A 12 -19.22 -43.18 45.67
N VAL A 13 -19.54 -42.86 44.40
CA VAL A 13 -18.81 -43.37 43.24
C VAL A 13 -18.59 -42.23 42.24
N PHE A 14 -17.32 -42.08 41.86
CA PHE A 14 -16.70 -41.05 41.05
C PHE A 14 -17.27 -40.96 39.62
N CYS A 15 -17.44 -39.73 39.12
CA CYS A 15 -17.12 -39.40 37.74
C CYS A 15 -16.27 -38.13 37.75
N VAL A 16 -15.06 -38.27 37.21
CA VAL A 16 -14.02 -37.26 37.11
C VAL A 16 -14.40 -36.29 35.99
N THR A 17 -14.67 -35.03 36.34
CA THR A 17 -14.57 -33.90 35.40
C THR A 17 -13.88 -32.75 36.12
N ASP A 18 -12.76 -32.31 35.56
CA ASP A 18 -11.81 -31.29 36.00
C ASP A 18 -12.40 -30.11 36.78
N ILE A 19 -12.09 -30.04 38.08
CA ILE A 19 -12.24 -28.85 38.93
C ILE A 19 -10.90 -28.11 38.96
N SER A 20 -10.40 -27.66 37.81
CA SER A 20 -9.12 -26.91 37.75
C SER A 20 -9.15 -25.73 36.79
N ARG A 21 -10.29 -25.03 36.67
CA ARG A 21 -10.36 -23.70 36.03
C ARG A 21 -11.23 -22.66 36.76
N CYS A 22 -11.63 -22.90 38.01
CA CYS A 22 -12.34 -21.92 38.83
C CYS A 22 -11.49 -21.51 40.06
N ALA A 23 -10.38 -20.81 39.84
CA ALA A 23 -9.70 -20.04 40.89
C ALA A 23 -8.59 -19.15 40.30
N SER A 24 -8.98 -18.03 39.66
CA SER A 24 -8.32 -16.72 39.85
C SER A 24 -9.07 -15.65 39.02
N PHE A 25 -10.33 -15.38 39.36
CA PHE A 25 -10.86 -14.06 39.07
C PHE A 25 -10.23 -13.13 40.11
N ALA A 26 -9.18 -12.40 39.70
CA ALA A 26 -8.90 -11.12 40.34
C ALA A 26 -10.18 -10.27 40.25
N GLU A 27 -10.52 -9.52 41.29
CA GLU A 27 -11.63 -8.56 41.24
C GLU A 27 -11.55 -7.74 39.93
N GLU A 28 -12.63 -7.76 39.14
CA GLU A 28 -12.74 -6.91 37.95
C GLU A 28 -12.63 -5.45 38.40
N ILE A 29 -11.52 -4.82 38.03
CA ILE A 29 -11.37 -3.37 38.12
C ILE A 29 -12.44 -2.76 37.21
N THR A 30 -13.50 -2.22 37.80
CA THR A 30 -14.59 -1.57 37.06
C THR A 30 -14.28 -0.08 36.97
N PHE A 31 -14.34 0.47 35.75
CA PHE A 31 -14.05 1.87 35.45
C PHE A 31 -14.81 2.79 36.41
N GLN A 32 -16.10 2.52 36.61
CA GLN A 32 -16.97 3.32 37.47
C GLN A 32 -16.54 3.38 38.94
N LYS A 33 -16.04 2.28 39.51
CA LYS A 33 -15.73 2.23 40.94
C LYS A 33 -14.34 2.74 41.28
N GLN A 34 -13.37 2.48 40.41
CA GLN A 34 -11.94 2.65 40.72
C GLN A 34 -11.30 3.76 39.88
N ILE A 35 -11.69 3.90 38.61
CA ILE A 35 -10.98 4.77 37.67
C ILE A 35 -11.66 6.12 37.49
N ALA A 36 -12.98 6.15 37.33
CA ALA A 36 -13.74 7.39 37.19
C ALA A 36 -13.47 8.36 38.35
N PRO A 37 -13.40 7.94 39.65
CA PRO A 37 -13.06 8.84 40.74
C PRO A 37 -11.64 9.42 40.65
N ILE A 38 -10.68 8.71 40.05
CA ILE A 38 -9.32 9.22 39.81
C ILE A 38 -9.36 10.25 38.68
N LEU A 39 -10.00 9.93 37.55
CA LEU A 39 -10.12 10.86 36.41
C LEU A 39 -10.83 12.16 36.80
N TYR A 40 -11.95 12.09 37.53
CA TYR A 40 -12.67 13.28 37.96
C TYR A 40 -11.87 14.14 38.95
N ARG A 41 -11.09 13.54 39.86
CA ARG A 41 -10.31 14.28 40.86
C ARG A 41 -9.01 14.86 40.31
N ARG A 42 -8.41 14.21 39.32
CA ARG A 42 -7.04 14.50 38.85
C ARG A 42 -6.97 15.10 37.46
N CYS A 43 -7.95 14.82 36.61
CA CYS A 43 -7.88 15.13 35.18
C CYS A 43 -9.02 16.04 34.70
N ALA A 44 -10.19 15.97 35.32
CA ALA A 44 -11.37 16.70 34.87
C ALA A 44 -11.29 18.23 35.05
N SER A 45 -10.26 18.78 35.69
CA SER A 45 -10.04 20.24 35.69
C SER A 45 -9.68 20.76 34.28
N CYS A 46 -9.01 19.94 33.47
CA CYS A 46 -8.50 20.31 32.15
C CYS A 46 -9.10 19.47 30.99
N HIS A 47 -9.77 18.36 31.31
CA HIS A 47 -10.31 17.41 30.34
C HIS A 47 -11.81 17.17 30.57
N ASN A 48 -12.59 18.23 30.47
CA ASN A 48 -14.04 18.24 30.64
C ASN A 48 -14.74 18.88 29.42
N ALA A 49 -16.08 18.97 29.44
CA ALA A 49 -16.84 19.49 28.31
C ALA A 49 -16.53 20.97 27.97
N GLU A 50 -16.10 21.78 28.94
CA GLU A 50 -15.79 23.20 28.79
C GLU A 50 -14.31 23.44 28.47
N GLU A 51 -13.42 22.86 29.27
CA GLU A 51 -11.97 22.91 29.12
C GLU A 51 -11.52 21.58 28.49
N GLN A 52 -11.27 21.61 27.16
CA GLN A 52 -10.92 20.44 26.35
C GLN A 52 -9.44 20.48 25.95
N GLU A 53 -8.54 20.48 26.93
CA GLU A 53 -7.10 20.51 26.64
C GLU A 53 -6.70 19.33 25.75
N ALA A 54 -5.97 19.63 24.67
CA ALA A 54 -5.64 18.69 23.59
C ALA A 54 -6.85 17.97 22.93
N ASN A 55 -8.03 18.60 22.93
CA ASN A 55 -9.30 18.06 22.41
C ASN A 55 -9.75 16.77 23.13
N ILE A 56 -9.50 16.67 24.44
CA ILE A 56 -9.87 15.50 25.25
C ILE A 56 -10.95 15.88 26.26
N ASP A 57 -12.04 15.11 26.28
CA ASP A 57 -13.14 15.24 27.25
C ASP A 57 -13.46 13.88 27.90
N PHE A 58 -13.22 13.77 29.21
CA PHE A 58 -13.55 12.58 29.99
C PHE A 58 -15.01 12.55 30.47
N SER A 59 -15.74 13.66 30.41
CA SER A 59 -17.13 13.73 30.88
C SER A 59 -18.08 12.89 30.03
N ALA A 60 -17.73 12.65 28.76
CA ALA A 60 -18.42 11.74 27.86
C ALA A 60 -18.24 10.24 28.22
N ILE A 61 -17.30 9.91 29.11
CA ILE A 61 -16.98 8.53 29.48
C ILE A 61 -17.78 8.14 30.72
N MET A 62 -19.01 7.69 30.50
CA MET A 62 -19.97 7.41 31.58
C MET A 62 -20.03 5.95 32.03
N ASP A 63 -19.36 5.02 31.36
CA ASP A 63 -19.36 3.61 31.72
C ASP A 63 -18.14 2.86 31.14
N ASP A 64 -17.98 1.59 31.53
CA ASP A 64 -16.90 0.72 31.04
C ASP A 64 -16.90 0.60 29.50
N ARG A 65 -18.08 0.66 28.88
CA ARG A 65 -18.22 0.53 27.42
C ARG A 65 -17.75 1.78 26.69
N ALA A 66 -18.12 2.96 27.18
CA ALA A 66 -17.66 4.25 26.68
C ALA A 66 -16.16 4.39 26.89
N ALA A 67 -15.63 3.93 28.03
CA ALA A 67 -14.20 3.88 28.28
C ALA A 67 -13.51 2.98 27.25
N THR A 68 -14.05 1.78 27.01
CA THR A 68 -13.50 0.84 26.03
C THR A 68 -13.52 1.35 24.59
N ARG A 69 -14.40 2.31 24.24
CA ARG A 69 -14.39 2.98 22.92
C ARG A 69 -13.28 4.02 22.79
N GLN A 70 -12.70 4.48 23.89
CA GLN A 70 -11.63 5.48 23.91
C GLN A 70 -10.23 4.85 23.96
N ARG A 71 -10.04 3.61 23.47
CA ARG A 71 -8.74 2.90 23.51
C ARG A 71 -7.58 3.66 22.89
N LYS A 72 -7.82 4.36 21.77
CA LYS A 72 -6.79 5.22 21.16
C LYS A 72 -6.34 6.34 22.09
N LEU A 73 -7.29 6.94 22.81
CA LEU A 73 -7.01 7.93 23.84
C LEU A 73 -6.22 7.29 24.99
N TRP A 74 -6.60 6.09 25.46
CA TRP A 74 -5.87 5.40 26.53
C TRP A 74 -4.45 5.02 26.14
N ARG A 75 -4.20 4.56 24.91
CA ARG A 75 -2.84 4.25 24.43
C ARG A 75 -1.93 5.49 24.46
N LYS A 76 -2.48 6.65 24.08
CA LYS A 76 -1.79 7.95 24.20
C LYS A 76 -1.59 8.33 25.68
N ALA A 77 -2.61 8.15 26.51
CA ALA A 77 -2.57 8.50 27.93
C ALA A 77 -1.58 7.66 28.74
N ILE A 78 -1.48 6.34 28.49
CA ILE A 78 -0.50 5.44 29.12
C ILE A 78 0.90 6.02 28.97
N THR A 79 1.29 6.35 27.74
CA THR A 79 2.62 6.88 27.43
C THR A 79 2.90 8.20 28.15
N ARG A 80 1.89 9.05 28.34
CA ARG A 80 2.04 10.35 29.02
C ARG A 80 2.12 10.20 30.54
N ILE A 81 1.31 9.30 31.12
CA ILE A 81 1.28 9.04 32.56
C ILE A 81 2.53 8.28 33.00
N GLU A 82 2.98 7.27 32.24
CA GLU A 82 4.20 6.52 32.55
C GLU A 82 5.42 7.44 32.73
N THR A 83 5.52 8.45 31.88
CA THR A 83 6.63 9.41 31.87
C THR A 83 6.38 10.69 32.66
N ASP A 84 5.35 10.71 33.51
CA ASP A 84 5.01 11.83 34.39
C ASP A 84 4.78 13.17 33.65
N GLU A 85 4.24 13.11 32.42
CA GLU A 85 3.84 14.30 31.66
C GLU A 85 2.44 14.79 32.05
N MET A 86 1.62 13.86 32.54
CA MET A 86 0.26 14.11 32.98
C MET A 86 0.07 13.55 34.39
N PRO A 87 -0.48 14.34 35.33
CA PRO A 87 -0.87 15.75 35.20
C PRO A 87 0.32 16.72 35.04
N PRO A 88 0.16 17.89 34.37
CA PRO A 88 1.25 18.82 34.10
C PRO A 88 1.79 19.50 35.37
N ALA A 89 3.00 20.05 35.29
CA ALA A 89 3.63 20.74 36.41
C ALA A 89 2.80 21.95 36.88
N GLY A 90 2.38 21.94 38.14
CA GLY A 90 1.48 22.94 38.74
C GLY A 90 0.10 22.40 39.07
N GLU A 91 -0.30 21.27 38.47
CA GLU A 91 -1.53 20.55 38.78
C GLU A 91 -1.33 19.50 39.86
N MET A 92 -2.44 18.97 40.38
CA MET A 92 -2.42 18.00 41.47
C MET A 92 -1.87 16.64 40.99
N PRO A 93 -0.71 16.16 41.50
CA PRO A 93 -0.07 14.95 40.99
C PRO A 93 -0.85 13.69 41.38
N LEU A 94 -0.67 12.63 40.58
CA LEU A 94 -1.12 11.28 40.93
C LEU A 94 -0.28 10.73 42.07
N THR A 95 -0.89 10.07 43.06
CA THR A 95 -0.10 9.27 44.02
C THR A 95 0.49 8.04 43.30
N PRO A 96 1.58 7.43 43.80
CA PRO A 96 2.14 6.22 43.20
C PRO A 96 1.10 5.09 43.05
N GLU A 97 0.19 4.95 44.01
CA GLU A 97 -0.90 3.97 43.98
C GLU A 97 -1.93 4.30 42.92
N GLU A 98 -2.39 5.57 42.85
CA GLU A 98 -3.33 6.03 41.82
C GLU A 98 -2.74 5.89 40.41
N LYS A 99 -1.45 6.20 40.25
CA LYS A 99 -0.72 6.03 38.98
C LYS A 99 -0.66 4.56 38.59
N GLN A 100 -0.31 3.67 39.52
CA GLN A 100 -0.23 2.23 39.26
C GLN A 100 -1.60 1.65 38.90
N GLU A 101 -2.65 1.98 39.65
CA GLU A 101 -4.02 1.52 39.42
C GLU A 101 -4.55 1.99 38.05
N LEU A 102 -4.35 3.27 37.74
CA LEU A 102 -4.76 3.85 36.46
C LEU A 102 -4.01 3.21 35.28
N LEU A 103 -2.68 3.06 35.37
CA LEU A 103 -1.89 2.43 34.32
C LEU A 103 -2.23 0.95 34.13
N GLN A 104 -2.42 0.21 35.22
CA GLN A 104 -2.82 -1.20 35.15
C GLN A 104 -4.17 -1.35 34.44
N TRP A 105 -5.16 -0.53 34.80
CA TRP A 105 -6.46 -0.53 34.14
C TRP A 105 -6.37 -0.12 32.68
N MET A 106 -5.64 0.96 32.36
CA MET A 106 -5.51 1.43 30.97
C MET A 106 -4.85 0.36 30.10
N LYS A 107 -3.76 -0.27 30.59
CA LYS A 107 -3.08 -1.35 29.87
C LYS A 107 -4.00 -2.54 29.66
N GLN A 108 -4.71 -2.99 30.69
CA GLN A 108 -5.69 -4.07 30.57
C GLN A 108 -6.82 -3.72 29.60
N SER A 109 -7.33 -2.48 29.62
CA SER A 109 -8.40 -2.02 28.73
C SER A 109 -7.96 -1.85 27.27
N VAL A 110 -6.66 -1.67 27.04
CA VAL A 110 -6.05 -1.61 25.70
C VAL A 110 -5.65 -3.00 25.20
N GLU A 111 -5.21 -3.90 26.08
CA GLU A 111 -4.69 -5.24 25.73
C GLU A 111 -5.78 -6.32 25.67
N VAL A 112 -6.82 -6.23 26.49
CA VAL A 112 -7.91 -7.22 26.56
C VAL A 112 -9.03 -6.80 25.62
N ILE A 113 -8.84 -7.07 24.32
CA ILE A 113 -9.95 -7.09 23.37
C ILE A 113 -10.24 -8.54 23.04
N ASP A 114 -11.43 -9.03 23.39
CA ASP A 114 -11.89 -10.29 22.86
C ASP A 114 -12.28 -10.11 21.39
N CYS A 115 -11.35 -10.38 20.49
CA CYS A 115 -11.59 -10.35 19.05
C CYS A 115 -12.50 -11.48 18.55
N ASN A 116 -12.86 -12.43 19.44
CA ASN A 116 -13.87 -13.42 19.15
C ASN A 116 -15.28 -12.93 19.46
N ASP A 117 -15.44 -11.86 20.26
CA ASP A 117 -16.74 -11.27 20.54
C ASP A 117 -17.31 -10.61 19.27
N PRO A 118 -18.47 -11.08 18.76
CA PRO A 118 -19.14 -10.45 17.63
C PRO A 118 -19.46 -8.97 17.86
N ALA A 119 -19.63 -8.52 19.10
CA ALA A 119 -19.89 -7.12 19.43
C ALA A 119 -18.71 -6.18 19.11
N ASN A 120 -17.50 -6.72 18.98
CA ASN A 120 -16.29 -5.98 18.60
C ASN A 120 -16.02 -6.02 17.08
N ARG A 121 -16.90 -6.67 16.30
CA ARG A 121 -16.76 -6.79 14.84
C ARG A 121 -17.59 -5.72 14.11
N ASP A 122 -17.05 -4.51 14.05
CA ASP A 122 -17.61 -3.42 13.24
C ASP A 122 -16.68 -3.13 12.04
N PRO A 123 -17.18 -3.15 10.79
CA PRO A 123 -16.36 -2.81 9.62
C PRO A 123 -16.08 -1.30 9.48
N GLY A 124 -16.71 -0.48 10.32
CA GLY A 124 -16.66 0.98 10.28
C GLY A 124 -17.73 1.61 9.42
N SER A 125 -17.72 2.95 9.36
CA SER A 125 -18.62 3.73 8.52
C SER A 125 -18.24 3.60 7.04
N ASN A 126 -19.25 3.53 6.18
CA ASN A 126 -19.06 3.57 4.73
C ASN A 126 -19.35 4.99 4.24
N LEU A 127 -18.33 5.83 4.11
CA LEU A 127 -18.52 7.19 3.60
C LEU A 127 -18.46 7.18 2.06
N LEU A 128 -19.33 7.97 1.43
CA LEU A 128 -19.25 8.19 0.00
C LEU A 128 -17.90 8.88 -0.31
N ARG A 129 -17.15 8.32 -1.26
CA ARG A 129 -15.78 8.77 -1.54
C ARG A 129 -15.61 9.08 -3.01
N ARG A 130 -15.31 10.34 -3.35
CA ARG A 130 -14.88 10.68 -4.72
C ARG A 130 -13.48 10.16 -4.98
N LEU A 131 -13.08 10.07 -6.24
CA LEU A 131 -11.68 9.87 -6.58
C LEU A 131 -10.87 11.07 -6.07
N SER A 132 -9.80 10.78 -5.35
CA SER A 132 -8.74 11.77 -5.10
C SER A 132 -8.13 12.24 -6.43
N LEU A 133 -7.43 13.37 -6.43
CA LEU A 133 -6.76 13.90 -7.62
C LEU A 133 -5.86 12.84 -8.29
N VAL A 134 -5.10 12.09 -7.48
CA VAL A 134 -4.19 11.05 -7.97
C VAL A 134 -4.97 9.86 -8.56
N GLU A 135 -6.02 9.42 -7.89
CA GLU A 135 -6.88 8.35 -8.38
C GLU A 135 -7.61 8.72 -9.67
N TYR A 136 -8.04 9.98 -9.80
CA TYR A 136 -8.66 10.51 -11.03
C TYR A 136 -7.67 10.47 -12.19
N ASN A 137 -6.48 11.04 -12.02
CA ASN A 137 -5.44 11.06 -13.05
C ASN A 137 -5.07 9.64 -13.52
N ARG A 138 -4.89 8.70 -12.58
CA ARG A 138 -4.58 7.28 -12.90
C ARG A 138 -5.74 6.55 -13.57
N THR A 139 -6.97 6.80 -13.13
CA THR A 139 -8.18 6.23 -13.77
C THR A 139 -8.30 6.73 -15.22
N VAL A 140 -8.08 8.02 -15.45
CA VAL A 140 -8.04 8.62 -16.79
C VAL A 140 -6.95 7.99 -17.64
N ARG A 141 -5.72 7.85 -17.10
CA ARG A 141 -4.61 7.18 -17.78
C ARG A 141 -4.97 5.76 -18.22
N ASP A 142 -5.53 4.96 -17.31
CA ASP A 142 -5.81 3.55 -17.62
C ASP A 142 -7.01 3.40 -18.60
N LEU A 143 -7.91 4.39 -18.65
CA LEU A 143 -9.04 4.43 -19.59
C LEU A 143 -8.55 4.85 -20.99
N PHE A 144 -7.89 6.00 -21.07
CA PHE A 144 -7.56 6.69 -22.32
C PHE A 144 -6.12 6.44 -22.81
N GLY A 145 -5.28 5.79 -22.02
CA GLY A 145 -3.96 5.30 -22.41
C GLY A 145 -2.83 6.34 -22.39
N PHE A 146 -3.06 7.53 -21.81
CA PHE A 146 -2.06 8.59 -21.73
C PHE A 146 -2.09 9.29 -20.36
N GLU A 147 -0.97 9.84 -19.94
CA GLU A 147 -0.87 10.59 -18.68
C GLU A 147 -1.65 11.91 -18.74
N TYR A 148 -2.37 12.23 -17.66
CA TYR A 148 -3.13 13.46 -17.51
C TYR A 148 -2.89 14.07 -16.13
N ASP A 149 -2.73 15.39 -16.09
CA ASP A 149 -2.57 16.14 -14.85
C ASP A 149 -3.71 17.13 -14.68
N ALA A 150 -4.68 16.77 -13.83
CA ALA A 150 -5.83 17.62 -13.56
C ALA A 150 -5.50 18.90 -12.75
N THR A 151 -4.29 19.06 -12.21
CA THR A 151 -3.87 20.35 -11.63
C THR A 151 -3.81 21.45 -12.70
N ALA A 152 -3.64 21.09 -13.97
CA ALA A 152 -3.64 22.03 -15.09
C ALA A 152 -4.97 22.79 -15.27
N VAL A 153 -6.09 22.22 -14.80
CA VAL A 153 -7.39 22.93 -14.75
C VAL A 153 -7.66 23.58 -13.39
N GLY A 154 -6.72 23.45 -12.44
CA GLY A 154 -6.81 23.99 -11.09
C GLY A 154 -7.61 23.12 -10.13
N MET A 155 -7.60 21.79 -10.30
CA MET A 155 -8.07 20.90 -9.23
C MET A 155 -7.10 20.96 -8.03
N PRO A 156 -7.62 21.05 -6.80
CA PRO A 156 -6.78 21.11 -5.60
C PRO A 156 -6.19 19.74 -5.27
N GLU A 157 -5.03 19.73 -4.63
CA GLU A 157 -4.52 18.55 -3.94
C GLU A 157 -5.28 18.33 -2.63
N GLU A 158 -5.58 17.08 -2.28
CA GLU A 158 -6.28 16.74 -1.03
C GLU A 158 -5.35 16.39 0.14
N LEU A 159 -4.03 16.40 -0.10
CA LEU A 159 -3.03 16.15 0.94
C LEU A 159 -3.10 17.24 2.01
N GLY A 160 -3.14 16.82 3.28
CA GLY A 160 -3.25 17.75 4.39
C GLY A 160 -3.11 17.09 5.75
N GLU A 161 -3.17 17.92 6.79
CA GLU A 161 -3.19 17.44 8.17
C GLU A 161 -4.41 16.52 8.40
N GLY A 162 -4.17 15.31 8.89
CA GLY A 162 -5.20 14.26 9.02
C GLY A 162 -5.51 13.48 7.73
N ASN A 163 -5.07 13.93 6.55
CA ASN A 163 -5.22 13.23 5.27
C ASN A 163 -3.87 12.98 4.58
N PRO A 164 -2.98 12.15 5.18
CA PRO A 164 -1.61 12.00 4.71
C PRO A 164 -1.50 11.39 3.31
N PHE A 165 -2.53 10.65 2.84
CA PHE A 165 -2.51 9.95 1.55
C PHE A 165 -3.44 10.58 0.50
N GLY A 166 -4.18 11.63 0.85
CA GLY A 166 -5.10 12.33 -0.05
C GLY A 166 -6.40 11.55 -0.35
N ASN A 167 -6.58 10.34 0.20
CA ASN A 167 -7.68 9.44 -0.13
C ASN A 167 -8.72 9.27 1.00
N LEU A 168 -8.67 10.11 2.03
CA LEU A 168 -9.61 10.08 3.14
C LEU A 168 -11.01 10.54 2.70
N ALA A 169 -12.02 9.68 2.84
CA ALA A 169 -13.38 9.97 2.40
C ALA A 169 -13.99 11.23 3.03
N ALA A 170 -13.69 11.51 4.30
CA ALA A 170 -14.16 12.70 5.00
C ALA A 170 -13.57 14.03 4.47
N ALA A 171 -12.50 13.98 3.66
CA ALA A 171 -11.88 15.16 3.05
C ALA A 171 -12.22 15.29 1.55
N LEU A 172 -13.12 14.44 1.03
CA LEU A 172 -13.34 14.20 -0.39
C LEU A 172 -14.73 14.66 -0.85
N ASP A 173 -15.14 15.85 -0.40
CA ASP A 173 -16.36 16.51 -0.85
C ASP A 173 -16.19 17.16 -2.24
N ILE A 174 -17.32 17.41 -2.91
CA ILE A 174 -17.36 18.13 -4.19
C ILE A 174 -18.00 19.51 -3.99
N SER A 175 -17.23 20.56 -4.26
CA SER A 175 -17.78 21.92 -4.33
C SER A 175 -18.27 22.22 -5.76
N PRO A 176 -19.19 23.18 -5.95
CA PRO A 176 -19.58 23.62 -7.29
C PRO A 176 -18.38 24.05 -8.16
N VAL A 177 -17.39 24.72 -7.55
CA VAL A 177 -16.15 25.13 -8.22
C VAL A 177 -15.35 23.91 -8.70
N LEU A 178 -15.26 22.86 -7.87
CA LEU A 178 -14.58 21.63 -8.25
C LEU A 178 -15.33 20.91 -9.38
N MET A 179 -16.66 20.97 -9.39
CA MET A 179 -17.47 20.43 -10.49
C MET A 179 -17.16 21.11 -11.83
N ASP A 180 -17.04 22.43 -11.84
CA ASP A 180 -16.61 23.17 -13.03
C ASP A 180 -15.23 22.72 -13.52
N LYS A 181 -14.32 22.36 -12.60
CA LYS A 181 -13.01 21.81 -12.96
C LYS A 181 -13.12 20.42 -13.59
N TYR A 182 -14.03 19.57 -13.13
CA TYR A 182 -14.28 18.27 -13.78
C TYR A 182 -14.81 18.43 -15.20
N PHE A 183 -15.70 19.40 -15.45
CA PHE A 183 -16.14 19.71 -16.82
C PHE A 183 -14.98 20.17 -17.71
N ALA A 184 -14.13 21.06 -17.20
CA ALA A 184 -12.95 21.53 -17.93
C ALA A 184 -11.93 20.40 -18.18
N ALA A 185 -11.72 19.52 -17.20
CA ALA A 185 -10.85 18.35 -17.36
C ALA A 185 -11.40 17.38 -18.40
N ALA A 186 -12.70 17.09 -18.36
CA ALA A 186 -13.35 16.23 -19.35
C ALA A 186 -13.19 16.79 -20.76
N ASP A 187 -13.28 18.10 -20.96
CA ASP A 187 -12.99 18.72 -22.26
C ASP A 187 -11.54 18.49 -22.68
N GLN A 188 -10.55 18.82 -21.84
CA GLN A 188 -9.13 18.63 -22.19
C GLN A 188 -8.77 17.17 -22.46
N ILE A 189 -9.30 16.23 -21.68
CA ILE A 189 -9.08 14.79 -21.88
C ILE A 189 -9.64 14.37 -23.25
N LEU A 190 -10.86 14.78 -23.57
CA LEU A 190 -11.51 14.42 -24.83
C LEU A 190 -10.90 15.13 -26.03
N ASP A 191 -10.35 16.34 -25.86
CA ASP A 191 -9.60 17.03 -26.92
C ASP A 191 -8.33 16.27 -27.31
N ARG A 192 -7.57 15.80 -26.31
CA ARG A 192 -6.40 14.93 -26.52
C ARG A 192 -6.81 13.55 -27.07
N PHE A 193 -7.90 12.99 -26.53
CA PHE A 193 -8.34 11.66 -26.91
C PHE A 193 -9.06 11.61 -28.25
N LEU A 194 -9.69 12.66 -28.75
CA LEU A 194 -10.35 12.66 -30.07
C LEU A 194 -9.55 13.40 -31.14
N GLY A 195 -8.47 14.09 -30.76
CA GLY A 195 -7.57 14.75 -31.71
C GLY A 195 -8.07 16.09 -32.25
N THR A 196 -9.05 16.71 -31.59
CA THR A 196 -9.61 18.03 -31.95
C THR A 196 -8.65 19.19 -31.63
N GLU A 197 -7.68 18.98 -30.73
CA GLU A 197 -6.57 19.89 -30.50
C GLU A 197 -5.29 19.40 -31.22
N LEU A 198 -5.11 19.84 -32.46
CA LEU A 198 -3.77 19.97 -33.07
C LEU A 198 -3.14 21.30 -32.62
N SER A 199 -3.05 21.55 -31.31
CA SER A 199 -2.17 22.63 -30.87
C SER A 199 -0.73 22.10 -30.87
N SER A 200 0.20 22.88 -31.41
CA SER A 200 1.64 22.61 -31.34
C SER A 200 2.21 22.61 -29.92
N SER A 201 1.35 22.67 -28.90
CA SER A 201 1.69 22.73 -27.48
C SER A 201 1.48 21.41 -26.73
N VAL A 202 0.83 20.41 -27.34
CA VAL A 202 0.67 19.07 -26.76
C VAL A 202 1.86 18.20 -27.16
N ASP A 203 2.45 17.48 -26.19
CA ASP A 203 3.55 16.53 -26.41
C ASP A 203 3.15 15.48 -27.46
N GLY A 204 3.97 15.33 -28.51
CA GLY A 204 3.74 14.38 -29.59
C GLY A 204 3.65 12.92 -29.12
N ASN A 205 4.28 12.58 -27.97
CA ASN A 205 4.16 11.26 -27.36
C ASN A 205 2.75 11.01 -26.81
N ILE A 206 2.14 12.01 -26.16
CA ILE A 206 0.77 11.90 -25.62
C ILE A 206 -0.23 11.71 -26.76
N GLN A 207 -0.06 12.44 -27.86
CA GLN A 207 -0.91 12.29 -29.04
C GLN A 207 -0.81 10.88 -29.65
N GLU A 208 0.40 10.31 -29.71
CA GLU A 208 0.63 8.96 -30.20
C GLU A 208 0.04 7.88 -29.28
N GLN A 209 0.21 8.03 -27.96
CA GLN A 209 -0.40 7.13 -26.96
C GLN A 209 -1.93 7.14 -27.05
N ALA A 210 -2.52 8.34 -27.10
CA ALA A 210 -3.95 8.51 -27.28
C ALA A 210 -4.43 7.88 -28.60
N ARG A 211 -3.64 8.02 -29.68
CA ARG A 211 -3.92 7.39 -30.98
C ARG A 211 -3.94 5.86 -30.89
N VAL A 212 -2.91 5.25 -30.30
CA VAL A 212 -2.84 3.80 -30.14
C VAL A 212 -4.04 3.30 -29.34
N ARG A 213 -4.38 4.00 -28.25
CA ARG A 213 -5.52 3.61 -27.42
C ARG A 213 -6.86 3.79 -28.13
N ARG A 214 -7.04 4.87 -28.89
CA ARG A 214 -8.19 5.04 -29.78
C ARG A 214 -8.30 3.88 -30.77
N GLU A 215 -7.25 3.58 -31.53
CA GLU A 215 -7.28 2.52 -32.53
C GLU A 215 -7.67 1.17 -31.93
N GLN A 216 -7.18 0.86 -30.73
CA GLN A 216 -7.62 -0.31 -29.97
C GLN A 216 -9.11 -0.23 -29.59
N MET A 217 -9.55 0.89 -29.03
CA MET A 217 -10.94 1.08 -28.56
C MET A 217 -11.96 1.02 -29.71
N PHE A 218 -11.62 1.58 -30.86
CA PHE A 218 -12.49 1.63 -32.04
C PHE A 218 -12.26 0.45 -33.01
N GLY A 219 -11.31 -0.44 -32.74
CA GLY A 219 -10.98 -1.60 -33.58
C GLY A 219 -10.46 -1.22 -34.97
N LEU A 220 -9.59 -0.20 -35.04
CA LEU A 220 -9.12 0.40 -36.29
C LEU A 220 -7.69 -0.03 -36.62
N ASP A 221 -7.37 -0.10 -37.92
CA ASP A 221 -6.02 -0.44 -38.37
C ASP A 221 -4.99 0.58 -37.89
N SER A 222 -3.77 0.11 -37.62
CA SER A 222 -2.72 0.97 -37.08
C SER A 222 -2.33 2.08 -38.07
N GLY A 223 -2.33 3.33 -37.60
CA GLY A 223 -1.91 4.49 -38.37
C GLY A 223 -3.04 5.18 -39.13
N THR A 224 -4.28 4.72 -38.96
CA THR A 224 -5.46 5.29 -39.64
C THR A 224 -5.81 6.70 -39.17
N TRP A 225 -5.42 7.11 -37.96
CA TRP A 225 -5.78 8.40 -37.34
C TRP A 225 -4.76 9.55 -37.48
N ARG A 226 -3.75 9.41 -38.34
CA ARG A 226 -2.65 10.39 -38.42
C ARG A 226 -2.94 11.66 -39.24
N LYS A 227 -4.15 11.89 -39.74
CA LYS A 227 -4.50 13.11 -40.51
C LYS A 227 -5.41 14.07 -39.73
N PRO A 228 -5.30 15.40 -39.94
CA PRO A 228 -6.09 16.42 -39.25
C PRO A 228 -7.61 16.38 -39.45
N ASP A 229 -8.09 15.58 -40.39
CA ASP A 229 -9.45 15.60 -40.92
C ASP A 229 -10.26 14.31 -40.64
N TYR A 230 -9.71 13.34 -39.90
CA TYR A 230 -10.47 12.16 -39.48
C TYR A 230 -11.46 12.54 -38.38
N GLU A 231 -12.62 13.04 -38.79
CA GLU A 231 -13.83 12.99 -37.99
C GLU A 231 -14.07 11.53 -37.59
N VAL A 232 -14.37 11.27 -36.31
CA VAL A 232 -14.88 9.96 -35.92
C VAL A 232 -16.15 9.73 -36.72
N VAL A 233 -16.20 8.64 -37.48
CA VAL A 233 -17.35 8.22 -38.27
C VAL A 233 -17.74 6.80 -37.90
N PRO A 234 -19.02 6.42 -37.99
CA PRO A 234 -19.42 5.05 -37.73
C PRO A 234 -18.84 4.11 -38.80
N PRO A 235 -18.58 2.83 -38.46
CA PRO A 235 -18.15 1.84 -39.45
C PRO A 235 -19.12 1.75 -40.64
N MET A 236 -18.56 1.54 -41.83
CA MET A 236 -19.36 1.49 -43.05
C MET A 236 -20.45 0.41 -42.97
N GLY A 237 -21.70 0.80 -43.21
CA GLY A 237 -22.86 -0.10 -43.15
C GLY A 237 -23.43 -0.34 -41.76
N VAL A 238 -22.88 0.30 -40.72
CA VAL A 238 -23.42 0.26 -39.35
C VAL A 238 -24.16 1.57 -39.06
N ALA A 239 -25.35 1.49 -38.45
CA ALA A 239 -26.07 2.69 -38.05
C ALA A 239 -25.30 3.45 -36.96
N SER A 240 -25.28 4.79 -37.00
CA SER A 240 -24.54 5.63 -36.06
C SER A 240 -24.80 5.26 -34.61
N ARG A 241 -26.07 5.09 -34.23
CA ARG A 241 -26.44 4.75 -32.86
C ARG A 241 -25.92 3.37 -32.42
N ASP A 242 -25.94 2.38 -33.31
CA ASP A 242 -25.44 1.03 -33.01
C ASP A 242 -23.91 1.02 -32.86
N ALA A 243 -23.21 1.77 -33.72
CA ALA A 243 -21.78 1.99 -33.59
C ALA A 243 -21.43 2.68 -32.27
N ALA A 244 -22.19 3.71 -31.87
CA ALA A 244 -22.00 4.40 -30.60
C ALA A 244 -22.23 3.46 -29.40
N ARG A 245 -23.26 2.61 -29.46
CA ARG A 245 -23.52 1.61 -28.40
C ARG A 245 -22.39 0.61 -28.26
N ALA A 246 -21.85 0.11 -29.37
CA ALA A 246 -20.74 -0.86 -29.36
C ALA A 246 -19.48 -0.30 -28.70
N LEU A 247 -19.23 1.01 -28.83
CA LEU A 247 -18.14 1.70 -28.14
C LEU A 247 -18.45 1.98 -26.67
N LEU A 248 -19.70 2.34 -26.40
CA LEU A 248 -20.14 2.77 -25.08
C LEU A 248 -20.09 1.65 -24.05
N VAL A 249 -20.56 0.44 -24.40
CA VAL A 249 -20.72 -0.64 -23.42
C VAL A 249 -19.39 -1.06 -22.78
N PRO A 250 -18.31 -1.37 -23.54
CA PRO A 250 -17.01 -1.69 -22.95
C PRO A 250 -16.39 -0.50 -22.19
N PHE A 251 -16.63 0.73 -22.65
CA PHE A 251 -16.14 1.93 -21.98
C PHE A 251 -16.83 2.15 -20.63
N LEU A 252 -18.17 2.07 -20.59
CA LEU A 252 -18.96 2.19 -19.37
C LEU A 252 -18.59 1.11 -18.37
N ARG A 253 -18.43 -0.14 -18.83
CA ARG A 253 -17.98 -1.24 -17.98
C ARG A 253 -16.73 -0.87 -17.19
N ARG A 254 -15.74 -0.23 -17.82
CA ARG A 254 -14.49 0.16 -17.14
C ARG A 254 -14.64 1.46 -16.35
N ALA A 255 -15.28 2.48 -16.93
CA ALA A 255 -15.47 3.79 -16.31
C ALA A 255 -16.32 3.71 -15.03
N TYR A 256 -17.35 2.86 -15.02
CA TYR A 256 -18.21 2.60 -13.86
C TYR A 256 -17.81 1.34 -13.10
N ARG A 257 -16.63 0.78 -13.40
CA ARG A 257 -16.01 -0.31 -12.63
C ARG A 257 -16.93 -1.52 -12.48
N GLY A 258 -17.61 -1.89 -13.56
CA GLY A 258 -18.53 -3.02 -13.70
C GLY A 258 -19.93 -2.81 -13.10
N GLN A 259 -20.28 -1.60 -12.64
CA GLN A 259 -21.59 -1.31 -12.08
C GLN A 259 -22.62 -0.97 -13.17
N ASP A 260 -23.72 -1.75 -13.24
CA ASP A 260 -24.96 -1.50 -14.01
C ASP A 260 -24.77 -0.95 -15.44
N ALA A 261 -23.74 -1.40 -16.16
CA ALA A 261 -23.33 -0.81 -17.43
C ALA A 261 -24.42 -0.87 -18.52
N ASP A 262 -25.24 -1.92 -18.55
CA ASP A 262 -26.30 -2.08 -19.55
C ASP A 262 -27.48 -1.11 -19.33
N ASP A 263 -27.89 -0.91 -18.07
CA ASP A 263 -28.99 0.01 -17.71
C ASP A 263 -28.59 1.48 -17.91
N ASP A 264 -27.32 1.80 -17.67
CA ASP A 264 -26.79 3.14 -17.90
C ASP A 264 -26.49 3.42 -19.39
N ALA A 265 -26.24 2.38 -20.20
CA ALA A 265 -25.91 2.54 -21.61
C ALA A 265 -27.02 3.28 -22.36
N ASP A 266 -28.30 2.96 -22.11
CA ASP A 266 -29.42 3.63 -22.77
C ASP A 266 -29.55 5.10 -22.34
N ARG A 267 -29.29 5.40 -21.06
CA ARG A 267 -29.32 6.78 -20.54
C ARG A 267 -28.22 7.63 -21.17
N VAL A 268 -27.01 7.08 -21.25
CA VAL A 268 -25.87 7.78 -21.85
C VAL A 268 -26.02 7.88 -23.37
N LEU A 269 -26.60 6.88 -24.04
CA LEU A 269 -26.95 6.97 -25.47
C LEU A 269 -27.99 8.06 -25.76
N ALA A 270 -28.89 8.36 -24.82
CA ALA A 270 -29.82 9.47 -25.01
C ALA A 270 -29.10 10.82 -25.17
N VAL A 271 -27.93 11.00 -24.54
CA VAL A 271 -27.06 12.19 -24.74
C VAL A 271 -26.50 12.21 -26.16
N PHE A 272 -26.07 11.07 -26.67
CA PHE A 272 -25.64 10.91 -28.07
C PHE A 272 -26.77 11.23 -29.05
N ASP A 273 -27.97 10.70 -28.80
CA ASP A 273 -29.16 10.90 -29.62
C ASP A 273 -29.56 12.39 -29.64
N GLN A 274 -29.53 13.06 -28.48
CA GLN A 274 -29.80 14.50 -28.37
C GLN A 274 -28.77 15.33 -29.15
N ALA A 275 -27.50 14.97 -29.09
CA ALA A 275 -26.44 15.62 -29.87
C ALA A 275 -26.69 15.46 -31.38
N GLN A 276 -27.08 14.26 -31.84
CA GLN A 276 -27.43 14.01 -33.24
C GLN A 276 -28.66 14.83 -33.69
N LEU A 277 -29.70 14.93 -32.84
CA LEU A 277 -30.88 15.76 -33.10
C LEU A 277 -30.55 17.25 -33.24
N GLN A 278 -29.49 17.72 -32.58
CA GLN A 278 -28.98 19.08 -32.72
C GLN A 278 -28.11 19.28 -33.98
N GLY A 279 -28.01 18.28 -34.84
CA GLY A 279 -27.22 18.33 -36.08
C GLY A 279 -25.71 18.24 -35.85
N LYS A 280 -25.26 17.72 -34.70
CA LYS A 280 -23.83 17.50 -34.44
C LYS A 280 -23.30 16.33 -35.26
N SER A 281 -22.01 16.40 -35.56
CA SER A 281 -21.25 15.35 -36.24
C SER A 281 -21.25 14.05 -35.41
N TYR A 282 -20.94 12.90 -36.02
CA TYR A 282 -20.88 11.64 -35.26
C TYR A 282 -19.84 11.72 -34.15
N GLY A 283 -18.65 12.21 -34.47
CA GLY A 283 -17.56 12.38 -33.50
C GLY A 283 -17.90 13.36 -32.38
N ASP A 284 -18.58 14.47 -32.69
CA ASP A 284 -19.05 15.38 -31.65
C ASP A 284 -20.10 14.70 -30.76
N SER A 285 -21.04 13.94 -31.32
CA SER A 285 -22.00 13.19 -30.52
C SER A 285 -21.33 12.15 -29.61
N VAL A 286 -20.28 11.47 -30.07
CA VAL A 286 -19.44 10.58 -29.23
C VAL A 286 -18.71 11.38 -28.14
N ARG A 287 -18.21 12.58 -28.44
CA ARG A 287 -17.61 13.47 -27.44
C ARG A 287 -18.60 13.81 -26.32
N TRP A 288 -19.82 14.22 -26.65
CA TRP A 288 -20.85 14.53 -25.67
C TRP A 288 -21.21 13.32 -24.81
N MET A 289 -21.28 12.14 -25.43
CA MET A 289 -21.51 10.87 -24.76
C MET A 289 -20.43 10.58 -23.72
N PHE A 290 -19.14 10.62 -24.09
CA PHE A 290 -18.05 10.39 -23.13
C PHE A 290 -17.93 11.50 -22.09
N LYS A 291 -18.20 12.75 -22.45
CA LYS A 291 -18.21 13.87 -21.48
C LYS A 291 -19.22 13.64 -20.37
N ALA A 292 -20.43 13.17 -20.72
CA ALA A 292 -21.46 12.83 -19.73
C ALA A 292 -20.99 11.74 -18.74
N ILE A 293 -20.19 10.77 -19.20
CA ILE A 293 -19.62 9.73 -18.35
C ILE A 293 -18.58 10.34 -17.39
N LEU A 294 -17.64 11.14 -17.90
CA LEU A 294 -16.52 11.70 -17.13
C LEU A 294 -16.94 12.71 -16.04
N VAL A 295 -18.16 13.22 -16.10
CA VAL A 295 -18.72 14.14 -15.10
C VAL A 295 -19.85 13.51 -14.29
N SER A 296 -20.12 12.21 -14.50
CA SER A 296 -21.17 11.50 -13.76
C SER A 296 -20.74 11.18 -12.33
N PRO A 297 -21.69 11.12 -11.37
CA PRO A 297 -21.39 10.65 -10.02
C PRO A 297 -20.80 9.24 -10.00
N LYS A 298 -21.25 8.32 -10.88
CA LYS A 298 -20.72 6.94 -10.95
C LYS A 298 -19.26 6.88 -11.41
N PHE A 299 -18.81 7.83 -12.22
CA PHE A 299 -17.39 7.94 -12.58
C PHE A 299 -16.57 8.59 -11.45
N LEU A 300 -17.06 9.72 -10.94
CA LEU A 300 -16.33 10.54 -9.96
C LEU A 300 -16.30 9.92 -8.57
N TYR A 301 -17.26 9.08 -8.21
CA TYR A 301 -17.37 8.43 -6.91
C TYR A 301 -17.15 6.92 -6.97
N ARG A 302 -16.55 6.40 -5.90
CA ARG A 302 -16.58 4.98 -5.55
C ARG A 302 -17.88 4.70 -4.83
N VAL A 303 -18.92 4.36 -5.59
CA VAL A 303 -20.25 4.10 -5.03
C VAL A 303 -20.34 2.64 -4.56
N GLU A 304 -20.73 2.43 -3.30
CA GLU A 304 -21.09 1.13 -2.73
C GLU A 304 -22.56 1.20 -2.26
N PRO A 305 -23.53 1.02 -3.17
CA PRO A 305 -24.93 1.34 -2.90
C PRO A 305 -25.48 0.49 -1.74
N ASN A 306 -26.35 1.06 -0.92
CA ASN A 306 -27.01 0.31 0.16
C ASN A 306 -27.79 -0.88 -0.42
N GLN A 307 -27.75 -2.02 0.27
CA GLN A 307 -28.55 -3.18 -0.11
C GLN A 307 -29.95 -3.05 0.50
N PRO A 308 -31.03 -2.82 -0.29
CA PRO A 308 -32.36 -2.52 0.25
C PRO A 308 -32.96 -3.66 1.09
N ALA A 309 -32.52 -4.90 0.84
CA ALA A 309 -32.95 -6.09 1.58
C ALA A 309 -32.29 -6.22 2.97
N ARG A 310 -31.30 -5.38 3.29
CA ARG A 310 -30.53 -5.44 4.55
C ARG A 310 -30.99 -4.32 5.47
N SER A 311 -31.16 -4.65 6.74
CA SER A 311 -31.53 -3.70 7.77
C SER A 311 -30.38 -2.73 8.09
N ARG A 312 -30.71 -1.56 8.64
CA ARG A 312 -29.70 -0.55 9.03
C ARG A 312 -28.78 -1.12 10.10
N GLY A 313 -27.48 -0.88 9.95
CA GLY A 313 -26.46 -1.41 10.87
C GLY A 313 -26.20 -2.92 10.75
N GLU A 314 -26.95 -3.62 9.90
CA GLU A 314 -26.64 -5.03 9.58
C GLU A 314 -25.32 -5.09 8.82
N VAL A 315 -24.40 -5.89 9.34
CA VAL A 315 -23.11 -6.12 8.71
C VAL A 315 -23.22 -7.29 7.73
N PHE A 316 -22.67 -7.11 6.53
CA PHE A 316 -22.65 -8.13 5.49
C PHE A 316 -21.33 -8.09 4.72
N LEU A 317 -21.02 -9.20 4.05
CA LEU A 317 -19.87 -9.31 3.16
C LEU A 317 -20.04 -8.37 1.95
N VAL A 318 -18.95 -7.71 1.59
CA VAL A 318 -18.90 -6.96 0.33
C VAL A 318 -19.08 -7.92 -0.84
N SER A 319 -19.74 -7.45 -1.90
CA SER A 319 -19.84 -8.21 -3.14
C SER A 319 -18.48 -8.33 -3.83
N ASP A 320 -18.31 -9.31 -4.72
CA ASP A 320 -17.08 -9.44 -5.51
C ASP A 320 -16.79 -8.17 -6.34
N GLN A 321 -17.83 -7.44 -6.77
CA GLN A 321 -17.69 -6.16 -7.46
C GLN A 321 -17.08 -5.07 -6.57
N GLU A 322 -17.60 -4.94 -5.35
CA GLU A 322 -17.08 -4.00 -4.36
C GLU A 322 -15.66 -4.39 -3.95
N LEU A 323 -15.38 -5.68 -3.79
CA LEU A 323 -14.06 -6.19 -3.48
C LEU A 323 -13.05 -5.90 -4.59
N ALA A 324 -13.42 -6.12 -5.86
CA ALA A 324 -12.59 -5.76 -7.01
C ALA A 324 -12.22 -4.27 -7.01
N VAL A 325 -13.20 -3.40 -6.76
CA VAL A 325 -12.96 -1.95 -6.65
C VAL A 325 -12.04 -1.65 -5.46
N ARG A 326 -12.31 -2.19 -4.27
CA ARG A 326 -11.46 -1.99 -3.08
C ARG A 326 -10.01 -2.43 -3.33
N LEU A 327 -9.81 -3.60 -3.94
CA LEU A 327 -8.49 -4.11 -4.32
C LEU A 327 -7.76 -3.19 -5.29
N SER A 328 -8.42 -2.80 -6.38
CA SER A 328 -7.81 -1.95 -7.43
C SER A 328 -7.38 -0.59 -6.90
N TYR A 329 -8.20 0.06 -6.06
CA TYR A 329 -7.84 1.37 -5.52
C TYR A 329 -6.82 1.28 -4.38
N PHE A 330 -6.84 0.21 -3.59
CA PHE A 330 -5.80 -0.03 -2.60
C PHE A 330 -4.45 -0.31 -3.28
N LEU A 331 -4.41 -1.24 -4.23
CA LEU A 331 -3.15 -1.72 -4.80
C LEU A 331 -2.65 -0.90 -5.97
N TRP A 332 -3.50 -0.26 -6.77
CA TRP A 332 -3.12 0.47 -7.99
C TRP A 332 -3.52 1.96 -7.99
N SER A 333 -4.39 2.37 -7.06
CA SER A 333 -5.02 3.70 -7.04
C SER A 333 -5.69 4.06 -8.37
N SER A 334 -6.29 3.05 -8.99
CA SER A 334 -6.98 3.14 -10.29
C SER A 334 -8.06 2.07 -10.34
N MET A 335 -8.87 2.05 -11.41
CA MET A 335 -9.96 1.10 -11.57
C MET A 335 -9.48 -0.35 -11.78
N PRO A 336 -10.37 -1.35 -11.55
CA PRO A 336 -10.09 -2.75 -11.86
C PRO A 336 -9.76 -2.97 -13.34
N ASP A 337 -8.92 -3.96 -13.64
CA ASP A 337 -8.72 -4.44 -15.00
C ASP A 337 -9.78 -5.48 -15.41
N ASP A 338 -9.79 -5.85 -16.69
CA ASP A 338 -10.84 -6.72 -17.23
C ASP A 338 -10.85 -8.10 -16.57
N GLU A 339 -9.69 -8.64 -16.17
CA GLU A 339 -9.61 -9.91 -15.44
C GLU A 339 -10.32 -9.82 -14.07
N LEU A 340 -10.05 -8.76 -13.31
CA LEU A 340 -10.68 -8.57 -12.01
C LEU A 340 -12.18 -8.27 -12.13
N LEU A 341 -12.59 -7.52 -13.16
CA LEU A 341 -14.01 -7.29 -13.48
C LEU A 341 -14.71 -8.59 -13.89
N ASP A 342 -14.11 -9.41 -14.75
CA ASP A 342 -14.68 -10.69 -15.20
C ASP A 342 -14.91 -11.64 -14.01
N LEU A 343 -13.94 -11.74 -13.10
CA LEU A 343 -14.06 -12.54 -11.89
C LEU A 343 -15.17 -12.03 -10.98
N ALA A 344 -15.29 -10.71 -10.86
CA ALA A 344 -16.31 -10.08 -10.03
C ALA A 344 -17.73 -10.28 -10.58
N GLU A 345 -17.93 -10.07 -11.87
CA GLU A 345 -19.20 -10.27 -12.57
C GLU A 345 -19.66 -11.73 -12.49
N ARG A 346 -18.71 -12.68 -12.54
CA ARG A 346 -18.97 -14.13 -12.40
C ARG A 346 -19.11 -14.60 -10.96
N LYS A 347 -18.89 -13.72 -9.97
CA LYS A 347 -18.89 -14.04 -8.53
C LYS A 347 -17.88 -15.13 -8.16
N GLN A 348 -16.70 -15.03 -8.75
CA GLN A 348 -15.60 -16.00 -8.59
C GLN A 348 -14.41 -15.43 -7.81
N LEU A 349 -14.40 -14.13 -7.49
CA LEU A 349 -13.29 -13.50 -6.78
C LEU A 349 -13.19 -14.00 -5.33
N THR A 350 -14.32 -14.18 -4.66
CA THR A 350 -14.36 -14.70 -3.27
C THR A 350 -14.56 -16.21 -3.18
N ALA A 351 -14.58 -16.91 -4.32
CA ALA A 351 -14.79 -18.35 -4.35
C ALA A 351 -13.71 -19.10 -3.56
N VAL A 352 -14.13 -19.93 -2.60
CA VAL A 352 -13.27 -20.88 -1.88
C VAL A 352 -13.19 -22.14 -2.71
N GLY A 353 -12.05 -22.32 -3.36
CA GLY A 353 -11.74 -23.46 -4.18
C GLY A 353 -10.71 -23.05 -5.23
N PRO A 354 -10.06 -24.01 -5.88
CA PRO A 354 -9.46 -23.69 -7.14
C PRO A 354 -10.49 -23.01 -8.03
N SER A 355 -10.11 -21.90 -8.67
CA SER A 355 -10.78 -21.56 -9.92
C SER A 355 -10.85 -22.84 -10.74
N ASN A 356 -12.04 -23.19 -11.28
CA ASN A 356 -12.13 -24.32 -12.23
C ASN A 356 -11.25 -24.08 -13.47
N GLU A 357 -10.73 -22.87 -13.63
CA GLU A 357 -9.71 -22.50 -14.60
C GLU A 357 -8.30 -22.46 -13.97
N PRO A 358 -7.38 -23.35 -14.40
CA PRO A 358 -5.96 -23.27 -14.08
C PRO A 358 -5.34 -21.91 -14.42
N VAL A 359 -4.75 -21.25 -13.42
CA VAL A 359 -4.05 -19.97 -13.56
C VAL A 359 -2.59 -20.18 -13.95
N LYS A 360 -1.99 -19.19 -14.65
CA LYS A 360 -0.56 -19.21 -15.01
C LYS A 360 0.27 -19.08 -13.74
N PHE A 361 1.15 -20.05 -13.49
CA PHE A 361 2.13 -19.93 -12.42
C PHE A 361 3.27 -19.00 -12.86
N PRO A 362 3.63 -18.01 -12.02
CA PRO A 362 4.88 -17.29 -12.21
C PRO A 362 6.06 -18.21 -11.87
N GLY A 363 7.25 -17.88 -12.37
CA GLY A 363 8.45 -18.61 -12.03
C GLY A 363 9.72 -17.93 -12.51
N ARG A 364 10.84 -18.26 -11.88
CA ARG A 364 12.16 -17.83 -12.35
C ARG A 364 12.58 -18.73 -13.50
N VAL A 365 13.01 -18.15 -14.62
CA VAL A 365 13.50 -18.91 -15.78
C VAL A 365 14.72 -19.74 -15.39
N ILE A 366 14.71 -21.01 -15.75
CA ILE A 366 15.82 -21.95 -15.59
C ILE A 366 16.14 -22.58 -16.94
N THR A 367 17.42 -22.92 -17.15
CA THR A 367 17.91 -23.33 -18.46
C THR A 367 18.91 -24.47 -18.34
N GLY A 368 18.98 -25.28 -19.40
CA GLY A 368 20.03 -26.28 -19.58
C GLY A 368 21.35 -25.68 -20.04
N PRO A 369 22.45 -26.46 -20.01
CA PRO A 369 23.75 -26.00 -20.49
C PRO A 369 23.71 -25.61 -21.98
N GLY A 370 24.05 -24.34 -22.25
CA GLY A 370 24.07 -23.70 -23.58
C GLY A 370 24.31 -22.18 -23.44
N SER A 371 24.69 -21.49 -24.51
CA SER A 371 24.87 -20.02 -24.52
C SER A 371 23.91 -19.35 -25.51
N ASP A 372 23.46 -18.12 -25.19
CA ASP A 372 22.63 -17.23 -26.01
C ASP A 372 23.34 -16.71 -27.28
N SER A 373 23.95 -17.59 -28.06
CA SER A 373 24.71 -17.20 -29.23
C SER A 373 23.86 -17.29 -30.51
N HIS A 374 23.43 -16.10 -30.95
CA HIS A 374 22.90 -15.67 -32.26
C HIS A 374 21.38 -15.70 -32.51
N GLN A 375 20.91 -14.59 -33.09
CA GLN A 375 19.62 -14.30 -33.74
C GLN A 375 18.40 -15.02 -33.15
N GLY A 376 17.88 -14.49 -32.05
CA GLY A 376 16.58 -14.87 -31.50
C GLY A 376 16.65 -15.75 -30.24
N ASN A 377 17.81 -16.30 -29.88
CA ASN A 377 17.97 -17.16 -28.71
C ASN A 377 18.09 -16.39 -27.41
N ASN A 378 16.96 -16.06 -26.79
CA ASN A 378 16.94 -15.70 -25.37
C ASN A 378 15.90 -16.60 -24.68
N PHE A 379 16.34 -17.38 -23.70
CA PHE A 379 15.47 -18.27 -22.93
C PHE A 379 14.30 -17.54 -22.26
N GLU A 380 14.45 -16.26 -21.91
CA GLU A 380 13.39 -15.45 -21.31
C GLU A 380 12.25 -15.14 -22.28
N LYS A 381 12.52 -15.11 -23.59
CA LYS A 381 11.52 -14.82 -24.62
C LYS A 381 10.43 -15.88 -24.70
N VAL A 382 10.71 -17.10 -24.24
CA VAL A 382 9.73 -18.20 -24.22
C VAL A 382 8.56 -17.91 -23.25
N PHE A 383 8.68 -16.88 -22.42
CA PHE A 383 7.71 -16.54 -21.38
C PHE A 383 7.17 -15.11 -21.48
N ASP A 384 7.45 -14.38 -22.57
CA ASP A 384 7.12 -12.96 -22.73
C ASP A 384 5.71 -12.72 -23.29
N GLY A 385 5.05 -13.76 -23.80
CA GLY A 385 3.69 -13.74 -24.33
C GLY A 385 3.61 -13.36 -25.81
N ASP A 386 4.73 -13.15 -26.51
CA ASP A 386 4.78 -12.79 -27.92
C ASP A 386 5.11 -14.01 -28.79
N LEU A 387 4.16 -14.44 -29.62
CA LEU A 387 4.36 -15.58 -30.54
C LEU A 387 5.41 -15.33 -31.64
N LEU A 388 5.90 -14.10 -31.78
CA LEU A 388 6.96 -13.72 -32.73
C LEU A 388 8.36 -13.81 -32.12
N THR A 389 8.48 -13.87 -30.80
CA THR A 389 9.72 -14.18 -30.11
C THR A 389 9.84 -15.69 -29.95
N ILE A 390 11.07 -16.21 -29.97
CA ILE A 390 11.33 -17.65 -30.03
C ILE A 390 12.58 -18.04 -29.25
N LEU A 391 12.71 -19.33 -28.99
CA LEU A 391 13.96 -20.03 -28.71
C LEU A 391 14.25 -21.01 -29.86
N ASP A 392 15.48 -21.01 -30.35
CA ASP A 392 15.97 -21.85 -31.44
C ASP A 392 17.44 -22.24 -31.20
N GLY A 393 17.66 -23.14 -30.25
CA GLY A 393 19.01 -23.52 -29.81
C GLY A 393 19.72 -24.57 -30.65
N PRO A 394 21.01 -24.85 -30.32
CA PRO A 394 21.79 -25.89 -30.98
C PRO A 394 21.10 -27.26 -30.91
N ASN A 395 21.47 -28.11 -31.86
CA ASN A 395 20.98 -29.48 -31.93
C ASN A 395 21.61 -30.36 -30.84
N ALA A 396 21.10 -30.26 -29.60
CA ALA A 396 21.63 -30.96 -28.43
C ALA A 396 20.51 -31.34 -27.44
N ALA A 397 20.51 -32.60 -27.00
CA ALA A 397 19.55 -33.10 -26.00
C ALA A 397 19.69 -32.43 -24.62
N SER A 398 20.82 -31.77 -24.35
CA SER A 398 21.07 -31.01 -23.13
C SER A 398 20.46 -29.60 -23.14
N TYR A 399 19.88 -29.17 -24.27
CA TYR A 399 19.34 -27.83 -24.45
C TYR A 399 17.86 -27.79 -24.09
N TRP A 400 17.51 -27.19 -22.95
CA TRP A 400 16.14 -27.10 -22.45
C TRP A 400 15.88 -25.76 -21.76
N VAL A 401 14.60 -25.40 -21.62
CA VAL A 401 14.15 -24.18 -20.95
C VAL A 401 13.00 -24.49 -20.00
N GLY A 402 12.90 -23.80 -18.88
CA GLY A 402 11.89 -24.07 -17.87
C GLY A 402 11.69 -22.96 -16.84
N LEU A 403 10.90 -23.27 -15.82
CA LEU A 403 10.60 -22.40 -14.68
C LEU A 403 10.87 -23.11 -13.35
N ASP A 404 11.47 -22.40 -12.40
CA ASP A 404 11.41 -22.68 -10.97
C ASP A 404 10.20 -21.93 -10.40
N LEU A 405 9.18 -22.67 -9.98
CA LEU A 405 7.93 -22.12 -9.42
C LEU A 405 8.08 -21.67 -7.96
N GLY A 406 9.28 -21.74 -7.38
CA GLY A 406 9.61 -21.35 -6.00
C GLY A 406 9.23 -22.41 -4.95
N GLN A 407 8.13 -23.13 -5.16
CA GLN A 407 7.65 -24.23 -4.34
C GLN A 407 6.93 -25.28 -5.20
N SER A 408 6.66 -26.47 -4.65
CA SER A 408 5.94 -27.51 -5.39
C SER A 408 4.48 -27.10 -5.60
N GLN A 409 4.03 -27.07 -6.86
CA GLN A 409 2.70 -26.61 -7.25
C GLN A 409 1.91 -27.73 -7.94
N PRO A 410 0.58 -27.81 -7.76
CA PRO A 410 -0.25 -28.77 -8.49
C PRO A 410 -0.57 -28.23 -9.89
N ILE A 411 0.17 -28.74 -10.88
CA ILE A 411 0.04 -28.41 -12.30
C ILE A 411 -1.13 -29.19 -12.89
N GLN A 412 -1.95 -28.52 -13.69
CA GLN A 412 -3.13 -29.12 -14.34
C GLN A 412 -3.20 -28.86 -15.84
N ARG A 413 -2.48 -27.87 -16.35
CA ARG A 413 -2.56 -27.47 -17.74
C ARG A 413 -1.23 -26.89 -18.20
N LEU A 414 -0.86 -27.20 -19.44
CA LEU A 414 0.22 -26.55 -20.16
C LEU A 414 -0.37 -25.75 -21.32
N ARG A 415 0.22 -24.59 -21.59
CA ARG A 415 -0.01 -23.84 -22.82
C ARG A 415 1.33 -23.65 -23.49
N TYR A 416 1.42 -23.89 -24.79
CA TYR A 416 2.68 -23.70 -25.51
C TYR A 416 2.42 -23.33 -26.95
N ALA A 417 3.41 -22.73 -27.61
CA ALA A 417 3.37 -22.51 -29.04
C ALA A 417 4.71 -22.89 -29.66
N GLY A 418 4.65 -23.53 -30.81
CA GLY A 418 5.82 -23.72 -31.65
C GLY A 418 6.15 -22.46 -32.43
N ARG A 419 7.40 -22.33 -32.84
CA ARG A 419 7.81 -21.31 -33.80
C ARG A 419 6.94 -21.40 -35.05
N ILE A 420 6.39 -20.26 -35.45
CA ILE A 420 5.58 -20.14 -36.66
C ILE A 420 6.36 -20.66 -37.88
N GLY A 421 5.80 -21.66 -38.56
CA GLY A 421 6.38 -22.30 -39.75
C GLY A 421 7.38 -23.42 -39.48
N MET A 422 7.71 -23.71 -38.21
CA MET A 422 8.63 -24.78 -37.80
C MET A 422 8.01 -25.71 -36.74
N GLU A 423 6.68 -25.77 -36.65
CA GLU A 423 5.94 -26.49 -35.59
C GLU A 423 6.29 -27.98 -35.56
N GLN A 424 6.55 -28.59 -36.73
CA GLN A 424 6.96 -30.01 -36.85
C GLN A 424 8.22 -30.35 -36.04
N ARG A 425 9.10 -29.37 -35.76
CA ARG A 425 10.34 -29.61 -34.99
C ARG A 425 10.10 -29.88 -33.51
N MET A 426 8.89 -29.63 -33.02
CA MET A 426 8.51 -29.95 -31.65
C MET A 426 8.08 -31.41 -31.47
N VAL A 427 7.79 -32.14 -32.56
CA VAL A 427 7.27 -33.51 -32.49
C VAL A 427 8.32 -34.44 -31.88
N GLY A 428 7.97 -35.07 -30.76
CA GLY A 428 8.83 -35.89 -29.92
C GLY A 428 9.48 -35.14 -28.74
N GLY A 429 9.23 -33.83 -28.60
CA GLY A 429 9.66 -33.06 -27.42
C GLY A 429 8.74 -33.30 -26.22
N THR A 430 9.29 -33.15 -25.02
CA THR A 430 8.63 -33.50 -23.76
C THR A 430 8.61 -32.31 -22.80
N PHE A 431 7.48 -32.09 -22.14
CA PHE A 431 7.37 -31.24 -20.98
C PHE A 431 7.49 -32.10 -19.72
N GLU A 432 8.39 -31.73 -18.83
CA GLU A 432 8.76 -32.52 -17.65
C GLU A 432 8.63 -31.69 -16.38
N GLY A 433 8.21 -32.32 -15.27
CA GLY A 433 8.18 -31.74 -13.94
C GLY A 433 9.11 -32.49 -12.98
N SER A 434 9.70 -31.80 -12.01
CA SER A 434 10.51 -32.40 -10.94
C SER A 434 10.50 -31.51 -9.68
N ASP A 435 10.81 -32.08 -8.53
CA ASP A 435 11.14 -31.32 -7.31
C ASP A 435 12.65 -31.10 -7.14
N SER A 436 13.48 -31.61 -8.06
CA SER A 436 14.93 -31.40 -8.10
C SER A 436 15.31 -30.37 -9.16
N ALA A 437 16.10 -29.36 -8.78
CA ALA A 437 16.47 -28.24 -9.67
C ALA A 437 17.25 -28.68 -10.92
N ASP A 438 17.99 -29.78 -10.80
CA ASP A 438 18.79 -30.38 -11.87
C ASP A 438 18.06 -31.49 -12.64
N PHE A 439 16.79 -31.78 -12.27
CA PHE A 439 16.00 -32.88 -12.80
C PHE A 439 16.72 -34.25 -12.71
N SER A 440 17.53 -34.46 -11.67
CA SER A 440 18.24 -35.74 -11.45
C SER A 440 17.35 -36.83 -10.83
N THR A 441 16.25 -36.45 -10.18
CA THR A 441 15.33 -37.35 -9.46
C THR A 441 13.88 -36.93 -9.67
N ASN A 442 12.95 -37.87 -9.47
CA ASN A 442 11.49 -37.63 -9.49
C ASN A 442 11.00 -36.85 -10.73
N VAL A 443 11.58 -37.12 -11.89
CA VAL A 443 11.16 -36.51 -13.15
C VAL A 443 9.88 -37.19 -13.62
N VAL A 444 8.86 -36.39 -13.90
CA VAL A 444 7.56 -36.84 -14.39
C VAL A 444 7.27 -36.16 -15.72
N ASP A 445 6.93 -36.95 -16.73
CA ASP A 445 6.49 -36.42 -18.02
C ASP A 445 5.08 -35.83 -17.86
N LEU A 446 4.97 -34.51 -18.04
CA LEU A 446 3.69 -33.79 -18.02
C LEU A 446 2.98 -33.93 -19.37
N TRP A 447 3.71 -33.81 -20.48
CA TRP A 447 3.14 -33.93 -21.82
C TRP A 447 4.22 -34.23 -22.86
N VAL A 448 3.94 -35.12 -23.80
CA VAL A 448 4.79 -35.39 -24.97
C VAL A 448 4.10 -34.87 -26.23
N VAL A 449 4.80 -34.09 -27.04
CA VAL A 449 4.27 -33.59 -28.32
C VAL A 449 4.31 -34.72 -29.35
N THR A 450 3.21 -35.44 -29.53
CA THR A 450 3.12 -36.58 -30.44
C THR A 450 2.86 -36.20 -31.90
N ASP A 451 2.23 -35.05 -32.11
CA ASP A 451 1.77 -34.58 -33.41
C ASP A 451 2.17 -33.12 -33.63
N GLN A 452 2.23 -32.69 -34.88
CA GLN A 452 2.53 -31.30 -35.22
C GLN A 452 1.53 -30.36 -34.52
N PRO A 453 2.00 -29.44 -33.66
CA PRO A 453 1.12 -28.46 -33.06
C PRO A 453 0.57 -27.49 -34.13
N PRO A 454 -0.68 -27.04 -34.03
CA PRO A 454 -1.21 -26.00 -34.90
C PRO A 454 -0.43 -24.68 -34.72
N ARG A 455 -0.57 -23.78 -35.71
CA ARG A 455 -0.01 -22.42 -35.62
C ARG A 455 -0.61 -21.67 -34.43
N GLY A 456 0.25 -21.10 -33.60
CA GLY A 456 -0.13 -20.32 -32.41
C GLY A 456 -0.25 -21.18 -31.15
N TRP A 457 -1.05 -20.71 -30.19
CA TRP A 457 -1.18 -21.34 -28.88
C TRP A 457 -1.89 -22.69 -28.93
N VAL A 458 -1.30 -23.67 -28.26
CA VAL A 458 -1.86 -24.98 -27.97
C VAL A 458 -2.10 -25.09 -26.47
N THR A 459 -3.31 -25.48 -26.10
CA THR A 459 -3.66 -25.78 -24.70
C THR A 459 -3.74 -27.29 -24.52
N ARG A 460 -3.13 -27.80 -23.45
CA ARG A 460 -3.19 -29.20 -23.03
C ARG A 460 -3.55 -29.28 -21.55
N ASN A 461 -4.69 -29.92 -21.26
CA ASN A 461 -5.07 -30.27 -19.90
C ASN A 461 -4.42 -31.62 -19.55
N LEU A 462 -3.88 -31.73 -18.34
CA LEU A 462 -3.35 -32.98 -17.82
C LEU A 462 -4.50 -33.88 -17.36
N GLU A 463 -4.37 -35.19 -17.50
CA GLU A 463 -5.40 -36.16 -17.07
C GLU A 463 -5.62 -36.14 -15.55
N SER A 464 -4.56 -35.86 -14.80
CA SER A 464 -4.57 -35.64 -13.36
C SER A 464 -3.60 -34.54 -12.98
N SER A 465 -3.85 -33.85 -11.87
CA SER A 465 -2.92 -32.85 -11.36
C SER A 465 -1.58 -33.49 -10.99
N VAL A 466 -0.47 -32.91 -11.45
CA VAL A 466 0.89 -33.35 -11.14
C VAL A 466 1.56 -32.28 -10.28
N THR A 467 2.14 -32.67 -9.16
CA THR A 467 2.88 -31.74 -8.29
C THR A 467 4.34 -31.67 -8.71
N ALA A 468 4.84 -30.47 -8.99
CA ALA A 468 6.26 -30.23 -9.23
C ALA A 468 6.64 -28.78 -8.90
N ARG A 469 7.86 -28.57 -8.43
CA ARG A 469 8.45 -27.23 -8.26
C ARG A 469 9.13 -26.72 -9.54
N TYR A 470 9.84 -27.57 -10.24
CA TYR A 470 10.59 -27.24 -11.44
C TYR A 470 9.89 -27.86 -12.64
N VAL A 471 9.72 -27.08 -13.71
CA VAL A 471 9.07 -27.55 -14.94
C VAL A 471 9.88 -27.10 -16.14
N ARG A 472 10.13 -28.00 -17.10
CA ARG A 472 10.90 -27.68 -18.31
C ARG A 472 10.28 -28.25 -19.58
N TYR A 473 10.66 -27.66 -20.71
CA TYR A 473 10.51 -28.23 -22.04
C TYR A 473 11.85 -28.75 -22.55
N VAL A 474 11.87 -30.02 -22.95
CA VAL A 474 13.01 -30.71 -23.58
C VAL A 474 12.67 -30.94 -25.06
N PRO A 475 13.44 -30.41 -26.01
CA PRO A 475 13.21 -30.64 -27.43
C PRO A 475 13.47 -32.10 -27.81
N PRO A 476 12.90 -32.57 -28.94
CA PRO A 476 13.13 -33.94 -29.40
C PRO A 476 14.61 -34.19 -29.70
N PRO A 477 15.10 -35.44 -29.57
CA PRO A 477 16.46 -35.79 -29.97
C PRO A 477 16.75 -35.38 -31.41
N ASN A 478 17.96 -34.85 -31.63
CA ASN A 478 18.39 -34.35 -32.94
C ASN A 478 17.59 -33.13 -33.48
N SER A 479 16.86 -32.40 -32.62
CA SER A 479 16.14 -31.18 -32.96
C SER A 479 16.80 -29.91 -32.38
N PHE A 480 16.50 -28.77 -32.99
CA PHE A 480 16.86 -27.45 -32.49
C PHE A 480 15.80 -27.05 -31.45
N GLY A 481 16.18 -26.39 -30.35
CA GLY A 481 15.33 -26.08 -29.18
C GLY A 481 14.14 -25.16 -29.45
N ASN A 482 13.24 -25.59 -30.33
CA ASN A 482 12.25 -24.82 -31.08
C ASN A 482 10.95 -24.67 -30.29
N ILE A 483 10.82 -23.55 -29.60
CA ILE A 483 9.60 -23.16 -28.89
C ILE A 483 9.43 -21.63 -28.98
N ALA A 484 8.21 -21.17 -29.23
CA ALA A 484 7.90 -19.74 -29.19
C ALA A 484 7.49 -19.34 -27.78
N GLU A 485 6.58 -20.11 -27.18
CA GLU A 485 5.98 -19.75 -25.91
C GLU A 485 5.68 -20.97 -25.03
N PHE A 486 5.73 -20.78 -23.72
CA PHE A 486 5.46 -21.80 -22.70
C PHE A 486 4.80 -21.23 -21.43
N GLU A 487 3.68 -21.83 -21.02
CA GLU A 487 3.00 -21.56 -19.76
C GLU A 487 2.73 -22.84 -18.99
N VAL A 488 3.03 -22.81 -17.70
CA VAL A 488 2.58 -23.79 -16.72
C VAL A 488 1.37 -23.23 -15.99
N ARG A 489 0.28 -24.00 -15.95
CA ARG A 489 -0.96 -23.59 -15.31
C ARG A 489 -1.44 -24.64 -14.33
N GLY A 490 -1.97 -24.20 -13.21
CA GLY A 490 -2.47 -25.09 -12.17
C GLY A 490 -3.33 -24.38 -11.15
N LEU A 491 -3.60 -25.07 -10.06
CA LEU A 491 -4.36 -24.51 -8.94
C LEU A 491 -3.34 -23.98 -7.95
N ALA A 492 -3.15 -22.66 -7.85
CA ALA A 492 -2.32 -22.16 -6.76
C ALA A 492 -2.98 -22.54 -5.43
N ALA A 493 -2.21 -23.02 -4.45
CA ALA A 493 -2.70 -23.10 -3.08
C ALA A 493 -3.11 -21.68 -2.62
N GLY A 494 -4.40 -21.46 -2.40
CA GLY A 494 -4.99 -20.15 -2.07
C GLY A 494 -6.33 -19.91 -2.78
N THR A 495 -7.14 -19.00 -2.27
CA THR A 495 -8.40 -18.58 -2.95
C THR A 495 -8.08 -17.75 -4.20
N VAL A 496 -9.04 -17.60 -5.12
CA VAL A 496 -8.91 -16.72 -6.30
C VAL A 496 -8.50 -15.30 -5.89
N LEU A 497 -9.04 -14.80 -4.77
CA LEU A 497 -8.66 -13.54 -4.15
C LEU A 497 -7.15 -13.44 -3.89
N GLU A 498 -6.55 -14.46 -3.27
CA GLU A 498 -5.10 -14.43 -2.96
C GLU A 498 -4.25 -14.41 -4.23
N GLN A 499 -4.67 -15.14 -5.26
CA GLN A 499 -3.99 -15.14 -6.56
C GLN A 499 -4.05 -13.76 -7.21
N GLN A 500 -5.21 -13.10 -7.18
CA GLN A 500 -5.36 -11.74 -7.70
C GLN A 500 -4.54 -10.73 -6.90
N VAL A 501 -4.49 -10.81 -5.57
CA VAL A 501 -3.63 -9.92 -4.76
C VAL A 501 -2.16 -10.07 -5.15
N ARG A 502 -1.65 -11.29 -5.30
CA ARG A 502 -0.25 -11.54 -5.73
C ARG A 502 0.01 -11.00 -7.14
N ARG A 503 -0.89 -11.27 -8.09
CA ARG A 503 -0.81 -10.75 -9.46
C ARG A 503 -0.76 -9.22 -9.45
N MET A 504 -1.66 -8.59 -8.71
CA MET A 504 -1.76 -7.14 -8.64
C MET A 504 -0.55 -6.50 -7.96
N LEU A 505 0.01 -7.14 -6.93
CA LEU A 505 1.25 -6.69 -6.29
C LEU A 505 2.48 -6.76 -7.20
N ALA A 506 2.51 -7.69 -8.15
CA ALA A 506 3.58 -7.80 -9.15
C ALA A 506 3.42 -6.84 -10.33
N ASP A 507 2.21 -6.32 -10.57
CA ASP A 507 1.91 -5.40 -11.67
C ASP A 507 2.61 -4.04 -11.46
N PRO A 508 3.17 -3.40 -12.51
CA PRO A 508 3.79 -2.07 -12.41
C PRO A 508 2.89 -0.99 -11.81
N ARG A 509 1.56 -1.11 -11.93
CA ARG A 509 0.61 -0.18 -11.32
C ARG A 509 0.69 -0.18 -9.79
N ALA A 510 1.19 -1.26 -9.17
CA ALA A 510 1.40 -1.35 -7.72
C ALA A 510 2.51 -0.43 -7.19
N LYS A 511 3.22 0.28 -8.07
CA LYS A 511 4.08 1.40 -7.70
C LYS A 511 3.33 2.52 -6.95
N SER A 512 1.99 2.59 -7.04
CA SER A 512 1.13 3.38 -6.12
C SER A 512 1.46 3.18 -4.64
N LEU A 513 1.71 1.95 -4.20
CA LEU A 513 2.02 1.64 -2.80
C LEU A 513 3.32 2.29 -2.35
N THR A 514 4.24 2.52 -3.29
CA THR A 514 5.45 3.29 -3.04
C THR A 514 5.17 4.78 -3.12
N GLU A 515 4.68 5.26 -4.26
CA GLU A 515 4.55 6.69 -4.57
C GLU A 515 3.53 7.43 -3.71
N ILE A 516 2.40 6.79 -3.40
CA ILE A 516 1.29 7.39 -2.66
C ILE A 516 1.36 6.97 -1.21
N PHE A 517 1.47 5.68 -0.91
CA PHE A 517 1.48 5.23 0.48
C PHE A 517 2.84 5.49 1.16
N ALA A 518 3.90 4.80 0.74
CA ALA A 518 5.17 4.80 1.48
C ALA A 518 5.83 6.19 1.52
N LEU A 519 5.97 6.88 0.38
CA LEU A 519 6.63 8.19 0.33
C LEU A 519 5.82 9.31 1.03
N HIS A 520 4.51 9.14 1.21
CA HIS A 520 3.71 10.08 1.99
C HIS A 520 3.73 9.78 3.49
N TRP A 521 3.57 8.50 3.86
CA TRP A 521 3.74 8.06 5.26
C TRP A 521 5.10 8.50 5.81
N LEU A 522 6.17 8.26 5.05
CA LEU A 522 7.54 8.62 5.41
C LEU A 522 7.87 10.11 5.22
N GLN A 523 6.92 10.89 4.70
CA GLN A 523 7.03 12.32 4.40
C GLN A 523 8.08 12.71 3.34
N ILE A 524 8.59 11.74 2.59
CA ILE A 524 9.65 11.92 1.56
C ILE A 524 9.18 12.77 0.38
N HIS A 525 7.87 12.81 0.08
CA HIS A 525 7.28 13.72 -0.91
C HIS A 525 7.61 15.20 -0.68
N LYS A 526 8.03 15.61 0.53
CA LYS A 526 8.48 16.96 0.86
C LYS A 526 9.92 17.27 0.43
N LEU A 527 10.72 16.26 0.11
CA LEU A 527 12.15 16.43 -0.19
C LEU A 527 12.41 17.31 -1.43
N PRO A 528 11.68 17.18 -2.56
CA PRO A 528 11.94 18.01 -3.75
C PRO A 528 11.83 19.52 -3.51
N THR A 529 11.00 19.93 -2.54
CA THR A 529 10.81 21.33 -2.15
C THR A 529 11.72 21.77 -1.01
N ALA A 530 12.44 20.86 -0.35
CA ALA A 530 13.42 21.21 0.67
C ALA A 530 14.54 22.10 0.09
N ARG A 531 14.96 23.09 0.88
CA ARG A 531 15.99 24.09 0.54
C ARG A 531 17.02 24.24 1.67
N PRO A 532 17.91 23.24 1.90
CA PRO A 532 19.09 23.44 2.73
C PRO A 532 19.94 24.62 2.20
N SER A 533 20.65 25.29 3.11
CA SER A 533 21.46 26.45 2.78
C SER A 533 22.66 26.04 1.94
N THR A 534 22.77 26.63 0.75
CA THR A 534 23.92 26.44 -0.15
C THR A 534 25.21 27.04 0.39
N GLU A 535 25.14 27.95 1.37
CA GLU A 535 26.30 28.50 2.07
C GLU A 535 26.94 27.44 2.99
N PHE A 536 26.11 26.68 3.71
CA PHE A 536 26.58 25.65 4.65
C PHE A 536 26.77 24.28 3.99
N PHE A 537 26.03 23.98 2.92
CA PHE A 537 26.01 22.69 2.24
C PHE A 537 26.15 22.84 0.71
N PRO A 538 27.27 23.38 0.20
CA PRO A 538 27.45 23.63 -1.24
C PRO A 538 27.43 22.35 -2.09
N GLU A 539 27.75 21.20 -1.51
CA GLU A 539 27.71 19.90 -2.21
C GLU A 539 26.30 19.30 -2.34
N PHE A 540 25.30 19.84 -1.64
CA PHE A 540 23.91 19.38 -1.73
C PHE A 540 23.26 19.90 -3.02
N SER A 541 23.61 19.27 -4.14
CA SER A 541 23.14 19.62 -5.47
C SER A 541 21.67 19.19 -5.69
N PRO A 542 20.95 19.78 -6.67
CA PRO A 542 19.66 19.27 -7.11
C PRO A 542 19.70 17.79 -7.55
N ASN A 543 20.81 17.33 -8.11
CA ASN A 543 21.00 15.94 -8.54
C ASN A 543 21.15 15.01 -7.34
N VAL A 544 21.93 15.38 -6.32
CA VAL A 544 22.04 14.62 -5.06
C VAL A 544 20.67 14.51 -4.41
N ARG A 545 19.91 15.61 -4.34
CA ARG A 545 18.56 15.62 -3.79
C ARG A 545 17.62 14.68 -4.55
N GLN A 546 17.68 14.69 -5.88
CA GLN A 546 16.89 13.77 -6.71
C GLN A 546 17.32 12.32 -6.48
N ALA A 547 18.61 12.05 -6.45
CA ALA A 547 19.14 10.70 -6.20
C ALA A 547 18.74 10.17 -4.81
N MET A 548 18.68 11.02 -3.78
CA MET A 548 18.17 10.64 -2.44
C MET A 548 16.68 10.30 -2.46
N PHE A 549 15.88 11.05 -3.22
CA PHE A 549 14.47 10.75 -3.42
C PHE A 549 14.30 9.40 -4.11
N ASP A 550 15.04 9.20 -5.20
CA ASP A 550 14.99 8.00 -6.02
C ASP A 550 15.54 6.77 -5.26
N GLU A 551 16.58 6.93 -4.43
CA GLU A 551 17.09 5.90 -3.50
C GLU A 551 15.97 5.37 -2.62
N THR A 552 15.25 6.28 -1.94
CA THR A 552 14.19 5.89 -1.01
C THR A 552 13.02 5.25 -1.74
N SER A 553 12.63 5.81 -2.89
CA SER A 553 11.59 5.24 -3.74
C SER A 553 11.94 3.82 -4.18
N LEU A 554 13.14 3.60 -4.70
CA LEU A 554 13.58 2.30 -5.19
C LEU A 554 13.74 1.29 -4.05
N PHE A 555 14.19 1.73 -2.88
CA PHE A 555 14.24 0.91 -1.68
C PHE A 555 12.83 0.41 -1.27
N CYS A 556 11.87 1.33 -1.12
CA CYS A 556 10.48 0.98 -0.82
C CYS A 556 9.87 0.04 -1.86
N GLU A 557 10.13 0.30 -3.14
CA GLU A 557 9.69 -0.56 -4.25
C GLU A 557 10.31 -1.96 -4.19
N THR A 558 11.59 -2.05 -3.83
CA THR A 558 12.30 -3.34 -3.67
C THR A 558 11.72 -4.17 -2.54
N LEU A 559 11.34 -3.56 -1.41
CA LEU A 559 10.69 -4.30 -0.32
C LEU A 559 9.42 -5.01 -0.78
N ARG A 560 8.64 -4.37 -1.66
CA ARG A 560 7.44 -4.95 -2.27
C ARG A 560 7.78 -5.99 -3.34
N LEU A 561 8.65 -5.67 -4.30
CA LEU A 561 8.93 -6.53 -5.46
C LEU A 561 9.65 -7.83 -5.08
N GLU A 562 10.54 -7.77 -4.09
CA GLU A 562 11.31 -8.92 -3.60
C GLU A 562 10.66 -9.59 -2.38
N ASP A 563 9.48 -9.13 -1.97
CA ASP A 563 8.75 -9.61 -0.78
C ASP A 563 9.62 -9.66 0.50
N ARG A 564 10.38 -8.60 0.73
CA ARG A 564 11.30 -8.50 1.86
C ARG A 564 10.55 -8.23 3.16
N SER A 565 11.27 -8.42 4.27
CA SER A 565 10.75 -8.10 5.60
C SER A 565 10.52 -6.60 5.73
N VAL A 566 9.37 -6.17 6.23
CA VAL A 566 9.11 -4.75 6.51
C VAL A 566 10.02 -4.19 7.61
N LEU A 567 10.66 -5.04 8.42
CA LEU A 567 11.63 -4.59 9.41
C LEU A 567 12.88 -3.96 8.79
N GLU A 568 13.11 -4.18 7.49
CA GLU A 568 14.21 -3.58 6.77
C GLU A 568 14.10 -2.05 6.64
N PHE A 569 12.92 -1.49 6.84
CA PHE A 569 12.76 -0.05 7.04
C PHE A 569 13.60 0.48 8.22
N LEU A 570 13.84 -0.33 9.25
CA LEU A 570 14.64 0.03 10.43
C LEU A 570 16.12 -0.27 10.23
N ASP A 571 16.44 -1.42 9.64
CA ASP A 571 17.82 -1.86 9.41
C ASP A 571 17.92 -2.76 8.18
N SER A 572 18.75 -2.37 7.22
CA SER A 572 18.96 -3.12 5.98
C SER A 572 20.44 -3.13 5.59
N ASN A 573 20.86 -4.21 4.93
CA ASN A 573 22.24 -4.44 4.51
C ASN A 573 22.54 -3.97 3.08
N ASP A 574 21.63 -3.23 2.45
CA ASP A 574 21.84 -2.63 1.14
C ASP A 574 21.14 -1.28 1.01
N THR A 575 21.57 -0.52 0.00
CA THR A 575 20.87 0.67 -0.48
C THR A 575 21.06 0.84 -1.99
N PHE A 576 20.48 1.88 -2.57
CA PHE A 576 20.59 2.22 -3.97
C PHE A 576 21.32 3.56 -4.15
N VAL A 577 22.43 3.54 -4.88
CA VAL A 577 23.19 4.75 -5.18
C VAL A 577 23.68 4.77 -6.63
N ASN A 578 23.83 5.97 -7.18
CA ASN A 578 24.55 6.22 -8.42
C ASN A 578 25.92 6.81 -8.08
N GLU A 579 26.74 7.17 -9.07
CA GLU A 579 28.09 7.68 -8.82
C GLU A 579 28.11 8.94 -7.93
N GLU A 580 27.20 9.90 -8.18
CA GLU A 580 27.17 11.16 -7.43
C GLU A 580 26.78 10.91 -5.96
N LEU A 581 25.74 10.10 -5.72
CA LEU A 581 25.28 9.76 -4.36
C LEU A 581 26.26 8.84 -3.63
N ALA A 582 26.88 7.88 -4.31
CA ALA A 582 27.89 7.00 -3.71
C ALA A 582 29.09 7.81 -3.21
N ARG A 583 29.60 8.75 -4.01
CA ARG A 583 30.66 9.69 -3.60
C ARG A 583 30.21 10.56 -2.44
N TYR A 584 28.96 11.03 -2.47
CA TYR A 584 28.37 11.83 -1.40
C TYR A 584 28.25 11.06 -0.09
N TYR A 585 28.03 9.74 -0.16
CA TYR A 585 27.88 8.86 1.00
C TYR A 585 29.17 8.21 1.49
N GLY A 586 30.26 8.27 0.72
CA GLY A 586 31.49 7.56 1.03
C GLY A 586 31.39 6.04 0.82
N LEU A 587 30.54 5.60 -0.12
CA LEU A 587 30.33 4.19 -0.47
C LEU A 587 31.34 3.72 -1.54
N PRO A 588 31.43 2.39 -1.84
CA PRO A 588 32.33 1.86 -2.87
C PRO A 588 32.23 2.58 -4.22
N GLU A 589 33.27 2.49 -5.06
CA GLU A 589 33.29 3.16 -6.37
C GLU A 589 32.18 2.62 -7.30
N VAL A 590 31.04 3.31 -7.29
CA VAL A 590 29.94 3.17 -8.24
C VAL A 590 30.13 4.18 -9.36
N THR A 591 30.03 3.75 -10.62
CA THR A 591 30.26 4.62 -11.80
C THR A 591 29.02 4.74 -12.68
N GLY A 592 28.65 5.95 -13.09
CA GLY A 592 27.49 6.21 -13.95
C GLY A 592 26.28 6.81 -13.24
N LYS A 593 25.29 7.25 -14.05
CA LYS A 593 24.15 8.06 -13.61
C LYS A 593 23.01 7.26 -12.98
N GLU A 594 22.87 5.99 -13.36
CA GLU A 594 21.80 5.12 -12.88
C GLU A 594 22.09 4.62 -11.47
N LEU A 595 21.05 4.62 -10.63
CA LEU A 595 21.07 3.99 -9.31
C LEU A 595 21.28 2.48 -9.46
N ARG A 596 22.07 1.90 -8.57
CA ARG A 596 22.23 0.44 -8.44
C ARG A 596 22.28 0.03 -6.99
N ARG A 597 21.84 -1.20 -6.74
CA ARG A 597 21.93 -1.82 -5.42
C ARG A 597 23.39 -2.00 -5.03
N VAL A 598 23.73 -1.60 -3.81
CA VAL A 598 25.05 -1.80 -3.20
C VAL A 598 24.89 -2.43 -1.83
N SER A 599 25.73 -3.40 -1.51
CA SER A 599 25.79 -3.96 -0.16
C SER A 599 26.45 -2.97 0.81
N LEU A 600 25.91 -2.88 2.01
CA LEU A 600 26.39 -2.03 3.08
C LEU A 600 27.19 -2.85 4.08
N LEU A 601 28.37 -2.34 4.44
CA LEU A 601 29.20 -2.83 5.53
C LEU A 601 29.02 -1.91 6.75
N PRO A 602 29.28 -2.37 7.98
CA PRO A 602 29.11 -1.55 9.19
C PRO A 602 29.84 -0.19 9.14
N GLU A 603 31.03 -0.14 8.55
CA GLU A 603 31.83 1.08 8.38
C GLU A 603 31.22 2.11 7.41
N HIS A 604 30.23 1.72 6.61
CA HIS A 604 29.50 2.67 5.77
C HIS A 604 28.53 3.52 6.59
N HIS A 605 28.22 3.10 7.83
CA HIS A 605 27.28 3.79 8.72
C HIS A 605 25.95 4.11 8.04
N ARG A 606 25.40 3.17 7.28
CA ARG A 606 24.08 3.28 6.64
C ARG A 606 23.33 1.96 6.75
N GLY A 607 22.03 2.01 6.47
CA GLY A 607 21.13 0.86 6.53
C GLY A 607 19.75 1.30 7.03
N GLY A 608 18.70 0.83 6.36
CA GLY A 608 17.34 1.27 6.63
C GLY A 608 17.11 2.77 6.36
N LEU A 609 15.91 3.26 6.70
CA LEU A 609 15.48 4.63 6.43
C LEU A 609 16.31 5.68 7.18
N LEU A 610 16.76 5.36 8.40
CA LEU A 610 17.50 6.30 9.24
C LEU A 610 18.89 6.63 8.71
N GLY A 611 19.45 5.76 7.87
CA GLY A 611 20.71 5.99 7.17
C GLY A 611 20.55 6.72 5.83
N MET A 612 19.33 7.01 5.36
CA MET A 612 19.10 7.66 4.06
C MET A 612 19.13 9.18 4.16
N GLY A 613 19.78 9.83 3.20
CA GLY A 613 19.91 11.28 3.16
C GLY A 613 18.58 12.02 3.00
N SER A 614 17.59 11.37 2.38
CA SER A 614 16.22 11.88 2.24
C SER A 614 15.57 12.19 3.60
N VAL A 615 15.64 11.25 4.55
CA VAL A 615 15.14 11.39 5.92
C VAL A 615 15.97 12.41 6.69
N LEU A 616 17.30 12.30 6.61
CA LEU A 616 18.22 13.17 7.36
C LEU A 616 18.09 14.65 6.96
N ALA A 617 17.85 14.92 5.68
CA ALA A 617 17.61 16.26 5.16
C ALA A 617 16.25 16.85 5.61
N LEU A 618 15.20 16.04 5.59
CA LEU A 618 13.85 16.47 5.98
C LEU A 618 13.67 16.69 7.48
N THR A 619 14.52 16.04 8.28
CA THR A 619 14.48 16.10 9.75
C THR A 619 15.52 17.06 10.32
N SER A 620 16.01 18.00 9.52
CA SER A 620 17.00 19.01 9.91
C SER A 620 16.51 20.43 9.59
N HIS A 621 17.18 21.43 10.15
CA HIS A 621 16.97 22.83 9.74
C HIS A 621 17.80 23.15 8.49
N THR A 622 17.53 24.29 7.87
CA THR A 622 18.20 24.70 6.62
C THR A 622 19.72 24.83 6.76
N SER A 623 20.23 25.21 7.93
CA SER A 623 21.67 25.46 8.17
C SER A 623 22.34 24.47 9.12
N ARG A 624 21.58 23.57 9.77
CA ARG A 624 22.10 22.72 10.85
C ARG A 624 21.24 21.48 11.13
N THR A 625 21.84 20.49 11.80
CA THR A 625 21.12 19.33 12.31
C THR A 625 20.10 19.73 13.39
N SER A 626 19.11 18.86 13.59
CA SER A 626 18.10 19.01 14.64
C SER A 626 17.79 17.67 15.30
N PRO A 627 18.46 17.34 16.43
CA PRO A 627 18.14 16.15 17.21
C PRO A 627 16.65 16.06 17.57
N THR A 628 16.05 17.19 17.95
CA THR A 628 14.63 17.23 18.31
C THR A 628 13.71 16.88 17.13
N LEU A 629 13.95 17.40 15.92
CA LEU A 629 13.14 17.06 14.75
C LEU A 629 13.35 15.61 14.29
N ARG A 630 14.58 15.09 14.37
CA ARG A 630 14.89 13.68 14.09
C ARG A 630 14.17 12.74 15.05
N GLY A 631 14.26 13.00 16.35
CA GLY A 631 13.57 12.23 17.38
C GLY A 631 12.06 12.31 17.26
N LYS A 632 11.52 13.50 16.97
CA LYS A 632 10.09 13.68 16.68
C LYS A 632 9.66 12.80 15.51
N TRP A 633 10.40 12.82 14.39
CA TRP A 633 10.06 12.02 13.21
C TRP A 633 10.08 10.53 13.51
N ILE A 634 11.06 10.01 14.27
CA ILE A 634 11.09 8.60 14.68
C ILE A 634 9.84 8.22 15.49
N LEU A 635 9.49 9.03 16.49
CA LEU A 635 8.33 8.77 17.35
C LEU A 635 7.00 8.86 16.58
N GLU A 636 6.85 9.88 15.73
CA GLU A 636 5.63 10.15 14.98
C GLU A 636 5.45 9.18 13.80
N VAL A 637 6.47 9.04 12.96
CA VAL A 637 6.39 8.33 11.68
C VAL A 637 6.64 6.84 11.83
N LEU A 638 7.64 6.42 12.61
CA LEU A 638 7.98 5.01 12.75
C LEU A 638 7.18 4.33 13.87
N LEU A 639 7.11 4.95 15.05
CA LEU A 639 6.54 4.31 16.24
C LEU A 639 5.06 4.64 16.50
N GLY A 640 4.49 5.65 15.83
CA GLY A 640 3.07 6.02 15.99
C GLY A 640 2.75 6.67 17.34
N THR A 641 3.75 7.24 18.02
CA THR A 641 3.64 7.89 19.34
C THR A 641 4.06 9.36 19.26
N PRO A 642 3.34 10.23 18.51
CA PRO A 642 3.76 11.60 18.30
C PRO A 642 3.86 12.38 19.63
N PRO A 643 4.91 13.21 19.80
CA PRO A 643 5.01 14.14 20.92
C PRO A 643 3.86 15.18 20.87
N PRO A 644 3.51 15.81 22.00
CA PRO A 644 2.47 16.83 22.02
C PRO A 644 2.96 18.10 21.29
N PRO A 645 2.05 18.99 20.85
CA PRO A 645 2.46 20.28 20.32
C PRO A 645 3.25 21.08 21.36
N PRO A 646 4.22 21.92 20.94
CA PRO A 646 4.97 22.75 21.86
C PRO A 646 4.06 23.79 22.54
N PRO A 647 4.36 24.23 23.78
CA PRO A 647 3.57 25.24 24.46
C PRO A 647 3.58 26.59 23.69
N ALA A 648 2.44 27.30 23.68
CA ALA A 648 2.20 28.48 22.84
C ALA A 648 3.17 29.67 23.06
N ASN A 649 3.86 29.73 24.20
CA ASN A 649 4.70 30.87 24.60
C ASN A 649 6.21 30.58 24.66
N VAL A 650 6.68 29.47 24.08
CA VAL A 650 8.12 29.12 24.11
C VAL A 650 8.89 29.94 23.09
N SER A 651 9.90 30.69 23.55
CA SER A 651 10.84 31.40 22.68
C SER A 651 11.70 30.42 21.90
N GLN A 652 11.75 30.54 20.58
CA GLN A 652 12.68 29.76 19.75
C GLN A 652 14.13 30.09 20.14
N ILE A 653 14.98 29.07 20.23
CA ILE A 653 16.43 29.27 20.39
C ILE A 653 16.93 30.02 19.14
N LYS A 654 17.22 31.32 19.29
CA LYS A 654 17.55 32.23 18.19
C LYS A 654 18.78 31.78 17.41
N GLU A 655 18.74 31.97 16.09
CA GLU A 655 19.75 31.49 15.13
C GLU A 655 21.07 32.32 15.14
N GLU A 656 21.10 33.53 15.70
CA GLU A 656 22.10 34.55 15.31
C GLU A 656 22.94 35.21 16.42
N GLU A 657 23.02 34.68 17.64
CA GLU A 657 23.89 35.33 18.63
C GLU A 657 25.37 35.03 18.39
N LYS A 658 26.00 35.92 17.59
CA LYS A 658 27.42 36.30 17.69
C LYS A 658 27.70 36.83 19.11
N GLN A 659 27.68 35.96 20.11
CA GLN A 659 28.12 36.30 21.46
C GLN A 659 29.03 35.19 21.99
N LYS A 660 30.32 35.53 22.01
CA LYS A 660 31.45 35.21 22.92
C LYS A 660 31.42 34.05 23.94
N GLU A 661 30.43 33.16 23.99
CA GLU A 661 30.44 31.99 24.85
C GLU A 661 30.39 30.71 24.02
N ILE A 662 31.40 29.86 24.22
CA ILE A 662 31.65 28.59 23.55
C ILE A 662 30.65 27.57 24.11
N GLN A 663 29.37 27.68 23.77
CA GLN A 663 28.38 26.66 24.11
C GLN A 663 27.97 25.87 22.87
N THR A 664 28.06 24.54 22.95
CA THR A 664 27.63 23.64 21.87
C THR A 664 26.11 23.70 21.68
N PHE A 665 25.60 23.35 20.50
CA PHE A 665 24.13 23.29 20.31
C PHE A 665 23.47 22.29 21.27
N ARG A 666 24.16 21.19 21.57
CA ARG A 666 23.74 20.22 22.58
C ARG A 666 23.61 20.89 23.96
N GLU A 667 24.60 21.64 24.41
CA GLU A 667 24.52 22.38 25.68
C GLU A 667 23.36 23.39 25.70
N LYS A 668 23.15 24.14 24.61
CA LYS A 668 22.00 25.06 24.49
C LYS A 668 20.67 24.31 24.56
N LEU A 669 20.57 23.15 23.92
CA LEU A 669 19.38 22.31 23.94
C LEU A 669 19.17 21.68 25.32
N THR A 670 20.23 21.24 26.00
CA THR A 670 20.16 20.75 27.38
C THR A 670 19.65 21.83 28.32
N LEU A 671 20.20 23.06 28.24
CA LEU A 671 19.70 24.20 29.01
C LEU A 671 18.23 24.52 28.69
N HIS A 672 17.83 24.43 27.42
CA HIS A 672 16.42 24.59 27.03
C HIS A 672 15.52 23.50 27.63
N ALA A 673 16.01 22.28 27.67
CA ALA A 673 15.32 21.11 28.22
C ALA A 673 15.30 21.07 29.76
N GLU A 674 16.02 21.95 30.47
CA GLU A 674 15.94 22.07 31.94
C GLU A 674 14.59 22.66 32.41
N ASN A 675 13.88 23.36 31.53
CA ASN A 675 12.51 23.81 31.85
C ASN A 675 11.59 22.59 31.99
N ALA A 676 10.92 22.46 33.14
CA ALA A 676 9.99 21.36 33.43
C ALA A 676 8.93 21.15 32.34
N ALA A 677 8.46 22.22 31.70
CA ALA A 677 7.48 22.14 30.60
C ALA A 677 8.05 21.54 29.30
N CYS A 678 9.37 21.62 29.09
CA CYS A 678 10.06 21.14 27.88
C CYS A 678 10.75 19.79 28.12
N ALA A 679 11.24 19.54 29.34
CA ALA A 679 11.97 18.34 29.74
C ALA A 679 11.26 17.02 29.39
N ALA A 680 9.95 16.97 29.59
CA ALA A 680 9.11 15.81 29.30
C ALA A 680 9.32 15.24 27.89
N CYS A 681 9.19 16.11 26.87
CA CYS A 681 9.25 15.69 25.48
C CYS A 681 10.70 15.55 25.00
N HIS A 682 11.58 16.46 25.41
CA HIS A 682 12.99 16.44 25.03
C HIS A 682 13.72 15.18 25.55
N ARG A 683 13.36 14.66 26.74
CA ARG A 683 13.87 13.37 27.25
C ARG A 683 13.53 12.17 26.36
N LYS A 684 12.50 12.25 25.52
CA LYS A 684 12.12 11.17 24.58
C LYS A 684 12.72 11.36 23.20
N MET A 685 12.68 12.59 22.68
CA MET A 685 13.08 12.90 21.30
C MET A 685 14.59 13.06 21.17
N ASP A 686 15.20 13.86 22.04
CA ASP A 686 16.58 14.28 21.83
C ASP A 686 17.56 13.11 21.88
N PRO A 687 17.46 12.10 22.78
CA PRO A 687 18.34 10.94 22.75
C PRO A 687 18.32 10.18 21.41
N LEU A 688 17.13 10.00 20.82
CA LEU A 688 16.97 9.37 19.50
C LEU A 688 17.63 10.23 18.41
N GLY A 689 17.48 11.54 18.49
CA GLY A 689 18.08 12.49 17.55
C GLY A 689 19.60 12.62 17.67
N PHE A 690 20.13 12.65 18.88
CA PHE A 690 21.57 12.72 19.15
C PHE A 690 22.30 11.51 18.58
N SER A 691 21.66 10.34 18.64
CA SER A 691 22.18 9.10 18.05
C SER A 691 22.38 9.20 16.53
N LEU A 692 21.73 10.16 15.87
CA LEU A 692 21.89 10.43 14.44
C LEU A 692 22.83 11.61 14.15
N ASP A 693 23.38 12.30 15.14
CA ASP A 693 24.06 13.59 14.93
C ASP A 693 25.43 13.45 14.22
N ASN A 694 25.93 12.21 14.10
CA ASN A 694 26.99 11.83 13.18
C ASN A 694 26.64 12.08 11.70
N PHE A 695 25.36 12.21 11.36
CA PHE A 695 24.96 12.73 10.06
C PHE A 695 24.74 14.23 10.14
N ASP A 696 25.38 14.99 9.25
CA ASP A 696 25.11 16.41 9.07
C ASP A 696 23.67 16.67 8.59
N ALA A 697 23.30 17.94 8.40
CA ALA A 697 21.92 18.33 8.08
C ALA A 697 21.44 17.79 6.72
N VAL A 698 22.35 17.34 5.86
CA VAL A 698 22.09 16.85 4.51
C VAL A 698 22.56 15.40 4.33
N GLY A 699 22.75 14.69 5.44
CA GLY A 699 22.95 13.26 5.48
C GLY A 699 24.37 12.76 5.23
N ARG A 700 25.41 13.59 5.30
CA ARG A 700 26.82 13.14 5.24
C ARG A 700 27.34 12.74 6.61
N TRP A 701 28.18 11.71 6.66
CA TRP A 701 28.80 11.28 7.90
C TRP A 701 29.89 12.25 8.38
N ARG A 702 29.97 12.47 9.69
CA ARG A 702 30.96 13.30 10.39
C ARG A 702 31.20 12.79 11.81
N GLU A 703 32.44 12.93 12.27
CA GLU A 703 32.84 12.64 13.66
C GLU A 703 33.03 13.92 14.50
N LYS A 704 33.17 15.06 13.82
CA LYS A 704 33.49 16.35 14.44
C LYS A 704 32.56 17.45 13.95
N ASN A 705 32.39 18.47 14.79
CA ASN A 705 31.79 19.74 14.43
C ASN A 705 32.83 20.85 14.64
N GLY A 706 33.47 21.29 13.55
CA GLY A 706 34.72 22.07 13.65
C GLY A 706 35.82 21.22 14.30
N ASP A 707 36.40 21.72 15.38
CA ASP A 707 37.49 21.02 16.10
C ASP A 707 36.99 20.09 17.23
N GLN A 708 35.69 20.12 17.56
CA GLN A 708 35.13 19.33 18.65
C GLN A 708 34.60 17.98 18.16
N LEU A 709 34.88 16.91 18.91
CA LEU A 709 34.25 15.60 18.72
C LEU A 709 32.75 15.69 19.04
N LEU A 710 31.94 15.00 18.24
CA LEU A 710 30.51 14.91 18.47
C LEU A 710 30.22 13.96 19.63
N ASP A 711 29.38 14.41 20.57
CA ASP A 711 28.72 13.54 21.53
C ASP A 711 27.37 13.12 20.95
N VAL A 712 27.27 11.84 20.57
CA VAL A 712 26.07 11.21 20.03
C VAL A 712 25.37 10.30 21.04
N SER A 713 25.83 10.32 22.29
CA SER A 713 25.24 9.51 23.36
C SER A 713 23.89 10.05 23.81
N GLY A 714 23.01 9.17 24.27
CA GLY A 714 21.72 9.50 24.84
C GLY A 714 21.19 8.39 25.75
N GLU A 715 20.23 8.71 26.61
CA GLU A 715 19.54 7.74 27.46
C GLU A 715 18.03 7.96 27.35
N LEU A 716 17.30 6.89 27.04
CA LEU A 716 15.84 6.92 26.97
C LEU A 716 15.22 6.86 28.37
N PRO A 717 13.98 7.35 28.57
CA PRO A 717 13.31 7.30 29.87
C PRO A 717 13.12 5.87 30.43
N THR A 718 13.13 4.88 29.54
CA THR A 718 13.05 3.45 29.85
C THR A 718 14.39 2.85 30.30
N GLY A 719 15.49 3.62 30.23
CA GLY A 719 16.82 3.28 30.75
C GLY A 719 17.80 2.75 29.69
N GLU A 720 17.36 2.54 28.44
CA GLU A 720 18.25 2.14 27.35
C GLU A 720 19.23 3.28 27.02
N LYS A 721 20.50 2.90 26.87
CA LYS A 721 21.59 3.80 26.49
C LYS A 721 21.86 3.68 25.01
N LEU A 722 22.07 4.81 24.36
CA LEU A 722 22.38 4.94 22.95
C LEU A 722 23.76 5.59 22.83
N ASN A 723 24.64 5.03 21.99
CA ASN A 723 25.96 5.60 21.71
C ASN A 723 26.16 5.91 20.22
N GLY A 724 25.07 6.13 19.48
CA GLY A 724 25.11 6.48 18.05
C GLY A 724 24.13 5.67 17.20
N PHE A 725 24.40 5.69 15.90
CA PHE A 725 23.48 5.18 14.87
C PHE A 725 23.13 3.70 15.02
N ASP A 726 24.13 2.84 15.23
CA ASP A 726 23.91 1.39 15.29
C ASP A 726 23.10 0.97 16.54
N ASP A 727 23.40 1.56 17.69
CA ASP A 727 22.61 1.35 18.92
C ASP A 727 21.15 1.77 18.74
N LEU A 728 20.90 2.87 18.02
CA LEU A 728 19.54 3.31 17.70
C LEU A 728 18.78 2.28 16.86
N LYS A 729 19.40 1.69 15.84
CA LYS A 729 18.78 0.62 15.04
C LYS A 729 18.44 -0.59 15.92
N HIS A 730 19.34 -1.00 16.80
CA HIS A 730 19.09 -2.10 17.73
C HIS A 730 17.92 -1.82 18.69
N VAL A 731 17.84 -0.61 19.25
CA VAL A 731 16.73 -0.20 20.12
C VAL A 731 15.40 -0.21 19.37
N LEU A 732 15.37 0.28 18.13
CA LEU A 732 14.14 0.26 17.33
C LEU A 732 13.72 -1.17 16.91
N LEU A 733 14.67 -2.04 16.59
CA LEU A 733 14.40 -3.46 16.33
C LEU A 733 13.89 -4.19 17.58
N ALA A 734 14.34 -3.81 18.78
CA ALA A 734 13.77 -4.32 20.03
C ALA A 734 12.30 -3.88 20.21
N ARG A 735 11.94 -2.71 19.66
CA ARG A 735 10.57 -2.14 19.65
C ARG A 735 9.80 -2.42 18.36
N LYS A 736 10.17 -3.47 17.61
CA LYS A 736 9.56 -3.82 16.32
C LYS A 736 8.04 -4.01 16.36
N SER A 737 7.46 -4.42 17.50
CA SER A 737 6.01 -4.56 17.65
C SER A 737 5.28 -3.22 17.50
N GLU A 738 5.83 -2.14 18.04
CA GLU A 738 5.29 -0.78 17.90
C GLU A 738 5.39 -0.30 16.46
N PHE A 739 6.56 -0.51 15.83
CA PHE A 739 6.79 -0.19 14.43
C PHE A 739 5.82 -0.92 13.48
N VAL A 740 5.73 -2.25 13.59
CA VAL A 740 4.87 -3.07 12.72
C VAL A 740 3.40 -2.75 12.95
N ARG A 741 3.01 -2.45 14.19
CA ARG A 741 1.65 -1.99 14.50
C ARG A 741 1.35 -0.66 13.82
N ASN A 742 2.21 0.34 13.96
CA ASN A 742 2.01 1.63 13.32
C ASN A 742 1.97 1.51 11.79
N LEU A 743 2.91 0.77 11.18
CA LEU A 743 2.88 0.48 9.74
C LEU A 743 1.56 -0.17 9.31
N THR A 744 1.07 -1.14 10.08
CA THR A 744 -0.22 -1.80 9.83
C THR A 744 -1.38 -0.81 9.92
N GLU A 745 -1.40 0.06 10.94
CA GLU A 745 -2.42 1.09 11.11
C GLU A 745 -2.42 2.10 9.94
N GLN A 746 -1.25 2.55 9.50
CA GLN A 746 -1.12 3.47 8.38
C GLN A 746 -1.57 2.84 7.05
N MET A 747 -1.16 1.60 6.78
CA MET A 747 -1.53 0.92 5.53
C MET A 747 -3.02 0.54 5.52
N LEU A 748 -3.58 0.14 6.66
CA LEU A 748 -5.02 -0.14 6.78
C LEU A 748 -5.86 1.15 6.60
N ASN A 749 -5.42 2.27 7.18
CA ASN A 749 -6.03 3.59 6.94
C ASN A 749 -6.05 3.91 5.43
N TYR A 750 -4.89 3.78 4.77
CA TYR A 750 -4.77 3.98 3.32
C TYR A 750 -5.69 3.05 2.51
N ALA A 751 -5.73 1.76 2.85
CA ALA A 751 -6.54 0.75 2.15
C ALA A 751 -8.04 1.03 2.25
N LEU A 752 -8.50 1.43 3.44
CA LEU A 752 -9.91 1.73 3.70
C LEU A 752 -10.31 3.15 3.25
N GLY A 753 -9.36 4.09 3.20
CA GLY A 753 -9.60 5.52 2.94
C GLY A 753 -10.47 6.18 4.00
N ARG A 754 -10.34 5.72 5.26
CA ARG A 754 -10.96 6.30 6.45
C ARG A 754 -9.98 6.21 7.61
N GLU A 755 -10.09 7.14 8.55
CA GLU A 755 -9.38 6.99 9.81
C GLU A 755 -9.81 5.70 10.50
N LEU A 756 -8.84 5.05 11.13
CA LEU A 756 -9.13 3.90 11.98
C LEU A 756 -9.86 4.37 13.23
N ASP A 757 -10.61 3.49 13.87
CA ASP A 757 -11.32 3.75 15.11
C ASP A 757 -11.10 2.59 16.09
N TYR A 758 -11.76 2.60 17.26
CA TYR A 758 -11.59 1.59 18.29
C TYR A 758 -11.84 0.17 17.75
N TYR A 759 -12.82 -0.04 16.88
CA TYR A 759 -13.16 -1.35 16.34
C TYR A 759 -12.12 -1.93 15.37
N ASP A 760 -11.18 -1.12 14.87
CA ASP A 760 -10.10 -1.60 13.99
C ASP A 760 -8.91 -2.20 14.76
N ASP A 761 -8.90 -2.11 16.10
CA ASP A 761 -7.82 -2.68 16.93
C ASP A 761 -7.68 -4.19 16.75
N CYS A 762 -8.79 -4.92 16.63
CA CYS A 762 -8.78 -6.38 16.43
C CYS A 762 -8.18 -6.80 15.09
N PRO A 763 -8.62 -6.23 13.95
CA PRO A 763 -7.94 -6.41 12.67
C PRO A 763 -6.43 -6.12 12.75
N VAL A 764 -6.02 -5.01 13.37
CA VAL A 764 -4.60 -4.66 13.51
C VAL A 764 -3.84 -5.70 14.33
N GLN A 765 -4.41 -6.19 15.44
CA GLN A 765 -3.80 -7.23 16.26
C GLN A 765 -3.66 -8.57 15.51
N GLN A 766 -4.67 -8.94 14.73
CA GLN A 766 -4.65 -10.16 13.91
C GLN A 766 -3.59 -10.08 12.81
N ILE A 767 -3.51 -8.95 12.09
CA ILE A 767 -2.53 -8.72 11.03
C ILE A 767 -1.10 -8.75 11.61
N THR A 768 -0.86 -8.01 12.69
CA THR A 768 0.47 -7.93 13.32
C THR A 768 0.95 -9.27 13.88
N SER A 769 0.04 -10.07 14.47
CA SER A 769 0.34 -11.43 14.92
C SER A 769 0.70 -12.36 13.77
N THR A 770 -0.03 -12.27 12.64
CA THR A 770 0.23 -13.08 11.44
C THR A 770 1.55 -12.67 10.78
N LEU A 771 1.86 -11.39 10.73
CA LEU A 771 3.16 -10.89 10.25
C LEU A 771 4.33 -11.47 11.05
N GLN A 772 4.20 -11.51 12.38
CA GLN A 772 5.23 -12.09 13.23
C GLN A 772 5.47 -13.59 12.95
N GLN A 773 4.43 -14.32 12.52
CA GLN A 773 4.52 -15.75 12.16
C GLN A 773 5.10 -15.99 10.76
N ASN A 774 5.16 -14.95 9.91
CA ASN A 774 5.60 -15.02 8.51
C ASN A 774 6.78 -14.06 8.26
N ASP A 775 7.70 -13.95 9.22
CA ASP A 775 8.95 -13.17 9.12
C ASP A 775 8.77 -11.69 8.67
N PHE A 776 7.59 -11.14 8.96
CA PHE A 776 7.20 -9.77 8.62
C PHE A 776 7.26 -9.44 7.12
N GLN A 777 6.96 -10.40 6.25
CA GLN A 777 6.93 -10.21 4.80
C GLN A 777 5.95 -9.11 4.35
N TYR A 778 6.36 -8.30 3.37
CA TYR A 778 5.54 -7.23 2.81
C TYR A 778 4.23 -7.75 2.21
N SER A 779 4.27 -8.85 1.46
CA SER A 779 3.09 -9.46 0.83
C SER A 779 2.09 -9.96 1.86
N THR A 780 2.57 -10.46 3.01
CA THR A 780 1.73 -10.88 4.13
C THR A 780 0.94 -9.71 4.71
N LEU A 781 1.58 -8.54 4.89
CA LEU A 781 0.89 -7.33 5.40
C LEU A 781 -0.28 -6.96 4.48
N VAL A 782 -0.02 -6.88 3.17
CA VAL A 782 -1.04 -6.55 2.17
C VAL A 782 -2.15 -7.60 2.14
N MET A 783 -1.78 -8.88 2.15
CA MET A 783 -2.73 -9.99 2.12
C MET A 783 -3.67 -9.98 3.32
N GLU A 784 -3.12 -9.78 4.52
CA GLU A 784 -3.90 -9.77 5.76
C GLU A 784 -4.79 -8.53 5.87
N ILE A 785 -4.39 -7.39 5.30
CA ILE A 785 -5.29 -6.23 5.14
C ILE A 785 -6.48 -6.58 4.24
N VAL A 786 -6.25 -7.24 3.09
CA VAL A 786 -7.32 -7.67 2.19
C VAL A 786 -8.25 -8.71 2.83
N LYS A 787 -7.69 -9.57 3.69
CA LYS A 787 -8.45 -10.57 4.46
C LYS A 787 -9.16 -10.00 5.69
N SER A 788 -8.81 -8.78 6.08
CA SER A 788 -9.32 -8.17 7.30
C SER A 788 -10.83 -7.95 7.24
N TYR A 789 -11.47 -8.05 8.40
CA TYR A 789 -12.90 -7.82 8.56
C TYR A 789 -13.39 -6.48 7.96
N PRO A 790 -12.79 -5.30 8.25
CA PRO A 790 -13.25 -4.03 7.69
C PRO A 790 -13.06 -3.91 6.17
N PHE A 791 -12.13 -4.68 5.58
CA PHE A 791 -11.94 -4.69 4.13
C PHE A 791 -12.99 -5.56 3.42
N GLN A 792 -13.40 -6.67 4.04
CA GLN A 792 -14.35 -7.63 3.44
C GLN A 792 -15.81 -7.42 3.86
N HIS A 793 -16.09 -6.58 4.84
CA HIS A 793 -17.44 -6.35 5.33
C HIS A 793 -17.79 -4.87 5.26
N ARG A 794 -19.09 -4.60 5.22
CA ARG A 794 -19.65 -3.26 5.36
C ARG A 794 -21.03 -3.29 6.00
N LYS A 795 -21.56 -2.12 6.30
CA LYS A 795 -22.95 -1.90 6.75
C LYS A 795 -23.61 -0.85 5.87
N ASN A 796 -24.95 -0.92 5.76
CA ASN A 796 -25.71 0.14 5.09
C ASN A 796 -25.53 1.48 5.81
N THR A 797 -25.38 2.56 5.05
CA THR A 797 -25.26 3.94 5.57
C THR A 797 -26.62 4.52 5.99
N GLU A 798 -26.60 5.53 6.86
CA GLU A 798 -27.82 6.27 7.24
C GLU A 798 -28.34 7.14 6.09
N ASP A 799 -27.42 7.71 5.29
CA ASP A 799 -27.70 8.42 4.06
C ASP A 799 -27.17 7.61 2.87
N SER A 800 -28.06 6.99 2.12
CA SER A 800 -27.77 6.63 0.72
C SER A 800 -28.62 7.50 -0.17
N LEU A 801 -27.99 7.97 -1.24
CA LEU A 801 -28.53 8.73 -2.36
C LEU A 801 -29.72 8.04 -3.06
N GLN A 802 -30.82 7.78 -2.37
CA GLN A 802 -32.11 7.59 -3.03
C GLN A 802 -32.54 8.88 -3.77
N GLU A 803 -31.86 10.01 -3.52
CA GLU A 803 -32.15 11.32 -4.13
C GLU A 803 -31.02 11.92 -4.99
N VAL A 804 -29.96 11.18 -5.36
CA VAL A 804 -29.18 11.60 -6.55
C VAL A 804 -29.83 10.95 -7.75
N SER A 805 -30.99 11.51 -8.12
CA SER A 805 -31.53 11.31 -9.46
C SER A 805 -30.51 11.82 -10.51
N PRO A 806 -30.52 11.24 -11.73
CA PRO A 806 -29.52 11.45 -12.77
C PRO A 806 -29.17 12.90 -13.08
#